data_AF-A0A2J0LT25-F1
#
_entry.id   AF-A0A2J0LT25-F1
#
_cell.length_a   1.000
_cell.length_b   1.000
_cell.length_c   1.000
_cell.angle_alpha   90.00
_cell.angle_beta   90.00
_cell.angle_gamma   90.00
#
_symmetry.space_group_name_H-M   'P 1'
#
loop_
_entity.id
_entity.type
_entity.pdbx_description
1 polymer ?
#
loop_
_entity_poly.entity_id
_entity_poly.type
_entity_poly.pdbx_seq_one_letter_code
_entity_poly.pdbx_strand_id
1 'polypeptide(L)'
;LEKKRSWNTEYEIDSLFYLHPETGYMRFYTDAYESIVQIYNDLRNYLTKKSYSEKKWKLNFQNPTLAAGWDKNKEADNSAVILRRDGKYYLGLMKKGHTHLFTETYQSQVLGDGNQGYFEKMVYKLLPGANKMLPKVFFSASNIEYYAPSEKVLEIRNQSSHTKNGEPQKGFYKKDFNLKDCHILIDFFKESIAKHPDWKHFHFNFSDTKTYNDISEFYKQVSDGGYTVSFDKISQSYIEQQNAEGNLYLFEIYNQDFAIGKTGKKNLHTMYWEGLFSVENTNGFPLKLNGEAEIFYRPKSIEAEREKRCKSKRDIIKNKRYTEDKIFFHCPITLNRGKGEAKYFNQEINDVLANNENINIIGVDRGEKHLAYYSVINQKQEILESGSLNSVGGKNLNGEIVSVDYAEKLERKANEREQARRDWQSVEGIKDLKKGYVSQVVRKLADLAIQYNAIIVLEDLNMRFKQIRGGIEKSIYQKLEKALIDKLSFLVEKGEIDPKKAGHLLNAYQLTAPFESFQKMGKQTGILFYTQASYTSKIDPLSGWRPNLYLKHSNAKKDQAIISQFSSILYNTEKNRFEFTYDVKKFQTLKEWPKNTVWTICSSVERFRWNRTLNQHKGGYDHYTDMTEQFDILFKSYKIDIRSDIRVQIMNLEAKGNEKFFADFIFFFNLVCQIRNTDPLKEKDDPLGDFILSPVAPFFDSRKAEDFGKNLPKNGDDNGAYNIARKGIIILDKISAFKEKEGSCKDLKWGDLYVSQSEWDTFAQMRRETKK
;
A
#
# COMPACT_ATOMS: atom_id res chain seq x y z
N LEU A 1 17.71 14.53 17.63
CA LEU A 1 18.43 15.71 18.16
C LEU A 1 17.48 16.83 18.61
N GLU A 2 16.35 17.13 17.94
CA GLU A 2 15.42 18.16 18.46
C GLU A 2 14.48 17.72 19.59
N LYS A 3 14.13 16.42 19.72
CA LYS A 3 13.30 15.92 20.84
C LYS A 3 14.04 15.72 22.19
N LYS A 4 15.33 16.09 22.26
CA LYS A 4 16.14 16.03 23.49
C LYS A 4 16.66 17.40 23.94
N ARG A 5 16.19 18.49 23.34
CA ARG A 5 16.38 19.82 23.92
C ARG A 5 15.21 20.07 24.85
N SER A 6 15.43 19.92 26.16
CA SER A 6 14.70 20.74 27.12
C SER A 6 15.01 22.17 26.74
N TRP A 7 14.04 22.90 26.19
CA TRP A 7 14.17 24.34 26.05
C TRP A 7 14.35 24.87 27.46
N ASN A 8 15.52 25.41 27.78
CA ASN A 8 15.70 26.08 29.05
C ASN A 8 14.78 27.29 29.00
N THR A 9 13.69 27.30 29.76
CA THR A 9 12.73 28.42 29.75
C THR A 9 13.30 29.65 30.45
N GLU A 10 14.44 29.50 31.13
CA GLU A 10 15.21 30.57 31.76
C GLU A 10 16.22 31.13 30.77
N TYR A 11 15.74 31.92 29.81
CA TYR A 11 16.59 32.89 29.12
C TYR A 11 16.29 34.26 29.72
N GLU A 12 17.33 35.02 30.01
CA GLU A 12 17.18 36.44 30.35
C GLU A 12 16.65 37.16 29.11
N ILE A 13 15.36 37.46 29.10
CA ILE A 13 14.71 38.19 28.02
C ILE A 13 14.92 39.68 28.24
N ASP A 14 15.20 40.41 27.16
CA ASP A 14 15.23 41.86 27.19
C ASP A 14 13.83 42.38 27.55
N SER A 15 13.69 42.87 28.78
CA SER A 15 12.42 43.35 29.33
C SER A 15 11.91 44.59 28.61
N LEU A 16 12.80 45.41 28.03
CA LEU A 16 12.44 46.57 27.24
C LEU A 16 11.88 46.15 25.87
N PHE A 17 12.45 45.14 25.23
CA PHE A 17 11.91 44.65 23.96
C PHE A 17 10.64 43.80 24.13
N TYR A 18 10.63 42.84 25.08
CA TYR A 18 9.52 41.88 25.18
C TYR A 18 8.36 42.36 26.07
N LEU A 19 8.65 43.03 27.18
CA LEU A 19 7.70 43.28 28.27
C LEU A 19 7.36 44.76 28.48
N HIS A 20 7.91 45.68 27.68
CA HIS A 20 7.62 47.10 27.85
C HIS A 20 6.10 47.37 27.73
N PRO A 21 5.46 48.06 28.69
CA PRO A 21 4.00 48.18 28.74
C PRO A 21 3.37 48.81 27.50
N GLU A 22 4.10 49.73 26.84
CA GLU A 22 3.57 50.47 25.68
C GLU A 22 4.05 49.93 24.34
N THR A 23 5.28 49.40 24.27
CA THR A 23 5.98 49.06 23.02
C THR A 23 6.51 47.63 22.98
N GLY A 24 6.30 46.86 24.06
CA GLY A 24 6.82 45.50 24.19
C GLY A 24 6.19 44.56 23.18
N TYR A 25 7.00 43.70 22.58
CA TYR A 25 6.61 42.71 21.57
C TYR A 25 5.42 41.84 22.04
N MET A 26 5.38 41.46 23.32
CA MET A 26 4.30 40.62 23.85
C MET A 26 2.93 41.29 23.76
N ARG A 27 2.82 42.62 23.79
CA ARG A 27 1.53 43.31 23.60
C ARG A 27 0.90 43.03 22.23
N PHE A 28 1.73 42.85 21.20
CA PHE A 28 1.29 42.57 19.83
C PHE A 28 1.15 41.08 19.53
N TYR A 29 1.85 40.24 20.31
CA TYR A 29 1.88 38.80 20.11
C TYR A 29 0.91 38.03 21.03
N THR A 30 0.60 38.57 22.22
CA THR A 30 -0.40 38.00 23.13
C THR A 30 -1.74 38.01 22.40
N ASP A 31 -2.39 36.85 22.33
CA ASP A 31 -3.63 36.59 21.60
C ASP A 31 -3.57 36.69 20.06
N ALA A 32 -2.39 36.84 19.45
CA ALA A 32 -2.25 36.90 17.98
C ALA A 32 -2.69 35.58 17.30
N TYR A 33 -2.55 34.44 17.99
CA TYR A 33 -3.01 33.16 17.46
C TYR A 33 -4.55 33.14 17.37
N GLU A 34 -5.25 33.54 18.43
CA GLU A 34 -6.71 33.59 18.51
C GLU A 34 -7.28 34.68 17.58
N SER A 35 -6.71 35.89 17.62
CA SER A 35 -7.26 37.06 16.90
C SER A 35 -6.91 37.09 15.40
N ILE A 36 -5.81 36.47 14.97
CA ILE A 36 -5.39 36.50 13.57
C ILE A 36 -5.39 35.10 12.97
N VAL A 37 -4.68 34.15 13.60
CA VAL A 37 -4.47 32.82 13.00
C VAL A 37 -5.76 32.00 12.96
N GLN A 38 -6.53 31.97 14.04
CA GLN A 38 -7.82 31.27 14.07
C GLN A 38 -8.83 31.90 13.12
N ILE A 39 -9.02 33.23 13.17
CA ILE A 39 -9.95 33.95 12.28
C ILE A 39 -9.58 33.73 10.81
N TYR A 40 -8.30 33.85 10.45
CA TYR A 40 -7.82 33.56 9.10
C TYR A 40 -8.11 32.11 8.68
N ASN A 41 -7.86 31.16 9.57
CA ASN A 41 -8.14 29.75 9.30
C ASN A 41 -9.64 29.50 9.11
N ASP A 42 -10.50 30.09 9.93
CA ASP A 42 -11.95 29.94 9.84
C ASP A 42 -12.51 30.54 8.56
N LEU A 43 -12.10 31.76 8.20
CA LEU A 43 -12.49 32.42 6.96
C LEU A 43 -12.02 31.60 5.75
N ARG A 44 -10.74 31.19 5.73
CA ARG A 44 -10.19 30.34 4.67
C ARG A 44 -10.94 29.02 4.57
N ASN A 45 -11.22 28.36 5.70
CA ASN A 45 -11.93 27.09 5.72
C ASN A 45 -13.38 27.23 5.28
N TYR A 46 -14.02 28.38 5.50
CA TYR A 46 -15.37 28.68 5.02
C TYR A 46 -15.38 28.92 3.49
N LEU A 47 -14.52 29.81 2.99
CA LEU A 47 -14.46 30.20 1.58
C LEU A 47 -14.01 29.06 0.66
N THR A 48 -13.17 28.14 1.16
CA THR A 48 -12.61 27.04 0.35
C THR A 48 -13.43 25.75 0.38
N LYS A 49 -14.66 25.75 0.93
CA LYS A 49 -15.54 24.57 0.96
C LYS A 49 -15.92 24.11 -0.46
N LYS A 50 -16.14 22.80 -0.61
CA LYS A 50 -16.77 22.25 -1.81
C LYS A 50 -18.18 22.85 -1.95
N SER A 51 -18.61 23.11 -3.19
CA SER A 51 -19.93 23.65 -3.49
C SER A 51 -21.08 22.72 -3.12
N TYR A 52 -20.81 21.41 -3.01
CA TYR A 52 -21.77 20.40 -2.55
C TYR A 52 -21.42 19.86 -1.16
N SER A 53 -22.42 19.32 -0.47
CA SER A 53 -22.29 18.75 0.88
C SER A 53 -22.34 17.23 0.85
N GLU A 54 -21.48 16.61 1.67
CA GLU A 54 -21.50 15.15 1.95
C GLU A 54 -22.04 14.84 3.35
N LYS A 55 -22.45 15.86 4.11
CA LYS A 55 -23.05 15.68 5.45
C LYS A 55 -24.34 14.89 5.32
N LYS A 56 -24.47 13.86 6.14
CA LYS A 56 -25.62 12.95 6.17
C LYS A 56 -26.01 12.64 7.61
N TRP A 57 -27.27 12.28 7.81
CA TRP A 57 -27.85 11.99 9.12
C TRP A 57 -28.22 10.51 9.20
N LYS A 58 -27.94 9.87 10.34
CA LYS A 58 -28.36 8.49 10.57
C LYS A 58 -29.89 8.45 10.71
N LEU A 59 -30.55 7.57 9.96
CA LEU A 59 -31.97 7.31 10.06
C LEU A 59 -32.19 6.09 10.96
N ASN A 60 -32.99 6.26 12.02
CA ASN A 60 -33.31 5.19 12.97
C ASN A 60 -34.77 4.71 12.86
N PHE A 61 -35.64 5.39 12.10
CA PHE A 61 -37.05 5.02 11.93
C PHE A 61 -37.79 4.73 13.27
N GLN A 62 -37.48 5.52 14.31
CA GLN A 62 -37.99 5.36 15.68
C GLN A 62 -37.64 4.00 16.33
N ASN A 63 -36.61 3.31 15.85
CA ASN A 63 -36.08 2.08 16.42
C ASN A 63 -34.58 2.26 16.79
N PRO A 64 -34.20 2.19 18.08
CA PRO A 64 -32.81 2.33 18.51
C PRO A 64 -31.89 1.18 18.06
N THR A 65 -32.45 0.01 17.74
CA THR A 65 -31.75 -1.20 17.31
C THR A 65 -31.97 -1.51 15.82
N LEU A 66 -32.38 -0.51 15.03
CA LEU A 66 -32.61 -0.68 13.59
C LEU A 66 -31.41 -1.34 12.90
N ALA A 67 -31.65 -2.47 12.24
CA ALA A 67 -30.64 -3.26 11.54
C ALA A 67 -29.40 -3.65 12.37
N ALA A 68 -29.54 -3.73 13.72
CA ALA A 68 -28.48 -4.19 14.61
C ALA A 68 -28.09 -5.66 14.35
N GLY A 69 -28.98 -6.46 13.77
CA GLY A 69 -28.72 -7.82 13.33
C GLY A 69 -29.82 -8.33 12.42
N TRP A 70 -29.52 -9.42 11.71
CA TRP A 70 -30.41 -10.01 10.71
C TRP A 70 -31.07 -11.31 11.18
N ASP A 71 -30.80 -11.77 12.41
CA ASP A 71 -31.35 -13.04 12.90
C ASP A 71 -32.87 -13.05 12.84
N LYS A 72 -33.45 -14.13 12.29
CA LYS A 72 -34.90 -14.32 12.16
C LYS A 72 -35.63 -14.05 13.46
N ASN A 73 -35.06 -14.45 14.61
CA ASN A 73 -35.69 -14.28 15.92
C ASN A 73 -35.64 -12.81 16.42
N LYS A 74 -34.90 -11.95 15.72
CA LYS A 74 -34.67 -10.53 16.04
C LYS A 74 -35.21 -9.59 14.97
N GLU A 75 -35.93 -10.08 13.97
CA GLU A 75 -36.51 -9.24 12.93
C GLU A 75 -37.48 -8.20 13.48
N ALA A 76 -38.34 -8.57 14.45
CA ALA A 76 -39.25 -7.61 15.08
C ALA A 76 -38.49 -6.53 15.86
N ASP A 77 -37.47 -6.94 16.64
CA ASP A 77 -36.63 -6.05 17.44
C ASP A 77 -35.82 -5.08 16.56
N ASN A 78 -35.27 -5.57 15.44
CA ASN A 78 -34.37 -4.81 14.57
C ASN A 78 -35.07 -4.14 13.38
N SER A 79 -36.36 -4.46 13.17
CA SER A 79 -37.27 -3.90 12.17
C SER A 79 -36.72 -3.81 10.74
N ALA A 80 -35.83 -4.71 10.34
CA ALA A 80 -35.18 -4.69 9.03
C ALA A 80 -35.05 -6.10 8.45
N VAL A 81 -35.37 -6.24 7.16
CA VAL A 81 -35.23 -7.49 6.39
C VAL A 81 -34.61 -7.21 5.02
N ILE A 82 -34.00 -8.23 4.42
CA ILE A 82 -33.51 -8.20 3.04
C ILE A 82 -34.42 -9.07 2.17
N LEU A 83 -34.87 -8.52 1.05
CA LEU A 83 -35.63 -9.22 0.03
C LEU A 83 -34.83 -9.22 -1.28
N ARG A 84 -35.04 -10.23 -2.13
CA ARG A 84 -34.55 -10.24 -3.50
C ARG A 84 -35.64 -10.65 -4.48
N ARG A 85 -35.57 -10.13 -5.70
CA ARG A 85 -36.52 -10.44 -6.78
C ARG A 85 -35.92 -10.01 -8.11
N ASP A 86 -36.06 -10.83 -9.16
CA ASP A 86 -35.66 -10.50 -10.54
C ASP A 86 -34.21 -9.97 -10.66
N GLY A 87 -33.28 -10.55 -9.89
CA GLY A 87 -31.88 -10.13 -9.85
C GLY A 87 -31.60 -8.82 -9.09
N LYS A 88 -32.61 -8.26 -8.41
CA LYS A 88 -32.52 -7.05 -7.58
C LYS A 88 -32.63 -7.38 -6.11
N TYR A 89 -32.13 -6.45 -5.29
CA TYR A 89 -32.11 -6.55 -3.83
C TYR A 89 -32.85 -5.38 -3.23
N TYR A 90 -33.53 -5.62 -2.11
CA TYR A 90 -34.34 -4.64 -1.43
C TYR A 90 -34.12 -4.71 0.08
N LEU A 91 -34.12 -3.53 0.71
CA LEU A 91 -34.16 -3.36 2.15
C LEU A 91 -35.60 -3.02 2.54
N GLY A 92 -36.22 -3.90 3.33
CA GLY A 92 -37.56 -3.68 3.90
C GLY A 92 -37.43 -3.23 5.35
N LEU A 93 -38.00 -2.08 5.70
CA LEU A 93 -38.03 -1.56 7.07
C LEU A 93 -39.44 -1.56 7.62
N MET A 94 -39.66 -2.25 8.74
CA MET A 94 -40.99 -2.33 9.35
C MET A 94 -41.28 -1.07 10.15
N LYS A 95 -42.47 -0.50 9.99
CA LYS A 95 -42.91 0.65 10.77
C LYS A 95 -43.11 0.27 12.24
N LYS A 96 -42.82 1.19 13.15
CA LYS A 96 -43.16 1.03 14.58
C LYS A 96 -44.64 0.70 14.75
N GLY A 97 -44.95 -0.36 15.50
CA GLY A 97 -46.30 -0.91 15.66
C GLY A 97 -46.65 -2.03 14.68
N HIS A 98 -45.88 -2.20 13.61
CA HIS A 98 -46.02 -3.26 12.61
C HIS A 98 -44.74 -4.10 12.51
N THR A 99 -44.06 -4.33 13.63
CA THR A 99 -42.77 -5.04 13.68
C THR A 99 -42.89 -6.56 13.48
N HIS A 100 -44.11 -7.10 13.51
CA HIS A 100 -44.39 -8.53 13.43
C HIS A 100 -44.84 -9.00 12.04
N LEU A 101 -44.65 -8.19 10.99
CA LEU A 101 -45.04 -8.54 9.60
C LEU A 101 -44.39 -9.84 9.10
N PHE A 102 -43.21 -10.19 9.63
CA PHE A 102 -42.45 -11.37 9.21
C PHE A 102 -42.24 -12.44 10.30
N THR A 103 -43.00 -12.39 11.42
CA THR A 103 -42.83 -13.34 12.54
C THR A 103 -43.82 -14.51 12.52
N GLU A 104 -45.11 -14.29 12.80
CA GLU A 104 -46.09 -15.37 13.06
C GLU A 104 -47.20 -15.46 11.99
N THR A 105 -47.78 -14.31 11.59
CA THR A 105 -48.69 -14.19 10.43
C THR A 105 -47.99 -14.49 9.10
N TYR A 106 -46.67 -14.61 9.13
CA TYR A 106 -45.78 -14.84 8.00
C TYR A 106 -45.94 -16.22 7.35
N GLN A 107 -46.14 -17.28 8.15
CA GLN A 107 -46.18 -18.65 7.62
C GLN A 107 -47.33 -18.89 6.63
N SER A 108 -48.47 -18.21 6.80
CA SER A 108 -49.61 -18.32 5.88
C SER A 108 -49.41 -17.56 4.56
N GLN A 109 -48.38 -16.71 4.48
CA GLN A 109 -48.00 -15.95 3.28
C GLN A 109 -46.77 -16.53 2.57
N VAL A 110 -46.12 -17.54 3.17
CA VAL A 110 -45.04 -18.29 2.52
C VAL A 110 -45.65 -19.16 1.43
N LEU A 111 -45.22 -18.93 0.20
CA LEU A 111 -45.72 -19.65 -0.96
C LEU A 111 -45.00 -21.00 -1.10
N GLY A 112 -45.77 -22.04 -1.44
CA GLY A 112 -45.23 -23.29 -1.98
C GLY A 112 -44.73 -23.13 -3.43
N ASP A 113 -44.31 -24.22 -4.07
CA ASP A 113 -43.87 -24.18 -5.46
C ASP A 113 -45.08 -23.99 -6.41
N GLY A 114 -45.23 -22.78 -6.97
CA GLY A 114 -46.29 -22.41 -7.91
C GLY A 114 -46.02 -21.11 -8.69
N ASN A 115 -46.81 -20.86 -9.75
CA ASN A 115 -46.63 -19.78 -10.73
C ASN A 115 -47.24 -18.41 -10.31
N GLN A 116 -46.94 -17.90 -9.11
CA GLN A 116 -47.33 -16.55 -8.69
C GLN A 116 -46.10 -15.65 -8.51
N GLY A 117 -46.25 -14.33 -8.69
CA GLY A 117 -45.16 -13.38 -8.44
C GLY A 117 -44.74 -13.37 -6.97
N TYR A 118 -43.43 -13.45 -6.69
CA TYR A 118 -42.90 -13.54 -5.32
C TYR A 118 -41.66 -12.68 -5.11
N PHE A 119 -41.41 -12.35 -3.84
CA PHE A 119 -40.10 -11.93 -3.34
C PHE A 119 -39.47 -13.09 -2.58
N GLU A 120 -38.15 -13.19 -2.62
CA GLU A 120 -37.40 -14.10 -1.77
C GLU A 120 -36.90 -13.33 -0.55
N LYS A 121 -37.41 -13.65 0.63
CA LYS A 121 -36.98 -13.06 1.88
C LYS A 121 -35.83 -13.84 2.47
N MET A 122 -34.77 -13.14 2.80
CA MET A 122 -33.63 -13.70 3.50
C MET A 122 -34.06 -14.20 4.89
N VAL A 123 -33.76 -15.47 5.17
CA VAL A 123 -33.78 -16.05 6.51
C VAL A 123 -32.33 -16.20 6.95
N TYR A 124 -31.97 -15.45 7.97
CA TYR A 124 -30.61 -15.43 8.50
C TYR A 124 -30.63 -16.01 9.93
N LYS A 125 -29.68 -16.89 10.22
CA LYS A 125 -29.47 -17.44 11.57
C LYS A 125 -27.99 -17.32 11.93
N LEU A 126 -27.72 -16.86 13.15
CA LEU A 126 -26.36 -16.75 13.69
C LEU A 126 -26.31 -17.19 15.14
N LEU A 127 -25.32 -18.02 15.46
CA LEU A 127 -24.88 -18.33 16.81
C LEU A 127 -23.58 -17.56 17.12
N PRO A 128 -23.65 -16.33 17.64
CA PRO A 128 -22.46 -15.53 17.89
C PRO A 128 -21.73 -16.01 19.14
N GLY A 129 -20.38 -16.00 19.13
CA GLY A 129 -19.57 -16.16 20.34
C GLY A 129 -19.89 -17.40 21.17
N ALA A 130 -19.65 -18.59 20.61
CA ALA A 130 -19.99 -19.89 21.21
C ALA A 130 -19.54 -20.02 22.67
N ASN A 131 -18.33 -19.54 22.99
CA ASN A 131 -17.76 -19.57 24.34
C ASN A 131 -18.57 -18.82 25.41
N LYS A 132 -19.39 -17.84 25.00
CA LYS A 132 -20.28 -17.09 25.89
C LYS A 132 -21.73 -17.53 25.75
N MET A 133 -22.19 -17.79 24.53
CA MET A 133 -23.60 -18.10 24.27
C MET A 133 -24.00 -19.50 24.69
N LEU A 134 -23.16 -20.52 24.48
CA LEU A 134 -23.50 -21.88 24.93
C LEU A 134 -23.66 -21.92 26.46
N PRO A 135 -22.70 -21.42 27.27
CA PRO A 135 -22.89 -21.44 28.71
C PRO A 135 -24.04 -20.55 29.19
N LYS A 136 -24.25 -19.39 28.55
CA LYS A 136 -25.34 -18.47 28.89
C LYS A 136 -26.71 -19.11 28.70
N VAL A 137 -26.91 -19.86 27.62
CA VAL A 137 -28.21 -20.45 27.27
C VAL A 137 -28.46 -21.76 28.02
N PHE A 138 -27.47 -22.65 28.11
CA PHE A 138 -27.67 -23.97 28.69
C PHE A 138 -27.66 -23.99 30.22
N PHE A 139 -27.00 -23.02 30.85
CA PHE A 139 -26.96 -22.89 32.31
C PHE A 139 -27.74 -21.68 32.84
N SER A 140 -28.61 -21.05 32.04
CA SER A 140 -29.50 -20.01 32.57
C SER A 140 -30.53 -20.63 33.52
N ALA A 141 -30.93 -19.88 34.54
CA ALA A 141 -31.98 -20.33 35.47
C ALA A 141 -33.28 -20.72 34.75
N SER A 142 -33.61 -20.05 33.64
CA SER A 142 -34.81 -20.34 32.83
C SER A 142 -34.74 -21.67 32.05
N ASN A 143 -33.54 -22.21 31.81
CA ASN A 143 -33.33 -23.33 30.90
C ASN A 143 -32.62 -24.53 31.53
N ILE A 144 -32.03 -24.36 32.72
CA ILE A 144 -31.19 -25.38 33.35
C ILE A 144 -31.94 -26.69 33.59
N GLU A 145 -33.22 -26.63 33.95
CA GLU A 145 -34.09 -27.80 34.09
C GLU A 145 -34.33 -28.49 32.75
N TYR A 146 -34.49 -27.73 31.66
CA TYR A 146 -34.70 -28.27 30.32
C TYR A 146 -33.47 -29.00 29.80
N TYR A 147 -32.27 -28.45 29.99
CA TYR A 147 -31.02 -29.06 29.52
C TYR A 147 -30.44 -30.09 30.51
N ALA A 148 -30.89 -30.08 31.77
CA ALA A 148 -30.58 -31.06 32.81
C ALA A 148 -29.08 -31.46 32.89
N PRO A 149 -28.15 -30.51 33.10
CA PRO A 149 -26.73 -30.83 33.26
C PRO A 149 -26.51 -31.71 34.48
N SER A 150 -25.65 -32.73 34.36
CA SER A 150 -25.29 -33.58 35.50
C SER A 150 -24.50 -32.80 36.57
N GLU A 151 -24.49 -33.30 37.80
CA GLU A 151 -23.67 -32.72 38.88
C GLU A 151 -22.20 -32.58 38.48
N LYS A 152 -21.69 -33.55 37.71
CA LYS A 152 -20.32 -33.50 37.19
C LYS A 152 -20.10 -32.34 36.22
N VAL A 153 -21.03 -32.10 35.30
CA VAL A 153 -20.97 -30.95 34.36
C VAL A 153 -21.01 -29.62 35.13
N LEU A 154 -21.84 -29.53 36.17
CA LEU A 154 -21.92 -28.35 37.03
C LEU A 154 -20.61 -28.12 37.80
N GLU A 155 -20.01 -29.17 38.36
CA GLU A 155 -18.69 -29.10 39.01
C GLU A 155 -17.63 -28.57 38.04
N ILE A 156 -17.54 -29.16 36.84
CA ILE A 156 -16.59 -28.78 35.78
C ILE A 156 -16.75 -27.32 35.38
N ARG A 157 -17.99 -26.83 35.26
CA ARG A 157 -18.29 -25.43 34.94
C ARG A 157 -17.88 -24.50 36.08
N ASN A 158 -18.27 -24.85 37.31
CA ASN A 158 -18.05 -24.01 38.49
C ASN A 158 -16.56 -23.82 38.77
N GLN A 159 -15.78 -24.89 38.70
CA GLN A 159 -14.32 -24.87 38.91
C GLN A 159 -13.54 -24.50 37.63
N SER A 160 -14.21 -24.39 36.49
CA SER A 160 -13.62 -24.12 35.17
C SER A 160 -12.49 -25.09 34.77
N SER A 161 -12.54 -26.36 35.22
CA SER A 161 -11.50 -27.37 34.91
C SER A 161 -11.43 -27.73 33.42
N HIS A 162 -12.45 -27.41 32.63
CA HIS A 162 -12.50 -27.56 31.18
C HIS A 162 -11.71 -26.51 30.39
N THR A 163 -11.17 -25.48 31.04
CA THR A 163 -10.38 -24.41 30.38
C THR A 163 -8.97 -24.30 30.96
N LYS A 164 -8.03 -23.85 30.13
CA LYS A 164 -6.66 -23.51 30.55
C LYS A 164 -6.64 -22.22 31.37
N ASN A 165 -7.19 -21.13 30.82
CA ASN A 165 -7.14 -19.78 31.40
C ASN A 165 -8.52 -19.15 31.64
N GLY A 166 -9.59 -19.95 31.70
CA GLY A 166 -10.94 -19.43 31.91
C GLY A 166 -11.23 -19.18 33.39
N GLU A 167 -12.11 -18.22 33.65
CA GLU A 167 -12.51 -17.87 35.02
C GLU A 167 -13.49 -18.92 35.60
N PRO A 168 -13.37 -19.28 36.89
CA PRO A 168 -14.38 -20.06 37.60
C PRO A 168 -15.67 -19.25 37.79
N GLN A 169 -16.76 -19.94 38.17
CA GLN A 169 -17.97 -19.25 38.58
C GLN A 169 -17.76 -18.52 39.91
N LYS A 170 -18.50 -17.43 40.12
CA LYS A 170 -18.42 -16.64 41.36
C LYS A 170 -18.64 -17.54 42.58
N GLY A 171 -17.70 -17.52 43.53
CA GLY A 171 -17.75 -18.33 44.74
C GLY A 171 -17.02 -19.68 44.64
N PHE A 172 -16.39 -19.99 43.51
CA PHE A 172 -15.60 -21.21 43.32
C PHE A 172 -14.14 -20.90 43.01
N TYR A 173 -13.25 -21.84 43.34
CA TYR A 173 -11.82 -21.77 43.01
C TYR A 173 -11.54 -22.42 41.65
N LYS A 174 -10.61 -21.84 40.88
CA LYS A 174 -10.16 -22.42 39.61
C LYS A 174 -9.39 -23.71 39.87
N LYS A 175 -9.77 -24.78 39.20
CA LYS A 175 -9.02 -26.04 39.16
C LYS A 175 -8.15 -26.12 37.91
N ASP A 176 -7.05 -26.84 37.98
CA ASP A 176 -6.18 -27.06 36.82
C ASP A 176 -6.94 -27.68 35.64
N PHE A 177 -6.46 -27.37 34.42
CA PHE A 177 -7.05 -27.89 33.20
C PHE A 177 -7.01 -29.43 33.19
N ASN A 178 -8.17 -30.04 32.95
CA ASN A 178 -8.31 -31.47 32.80
C ASN A 178 -8.98 -31.80 31.45
N LEU A 179 -8.29 -32.57 30.62
CA LEU A 179 -8.76 -32.90 29.28
C LEU A 179 -10.04 -33.76 29.29
N LYS A 180 -10.20 -34.67 30.25
CA LYS A 180 -11.42 -35.49 30.39
C LYS A 180 -12.61 -34.62 30.77
N ASP A 181 -12.44 -33.70 31.72
CA ASP A 181 -13.48 -32.74 32.09
C ASP A 181 -13.85 -31.83 30.90
N CYS A 182 -12.88 -31.46 30.07
CA CYS A 182 -13.11 -30.72 28.83
C CYS A 182 -13.99 -31.52 27.86
N HIS A 183 -13.67 -32.79 27.61
CA HIS A 183 -14.44 -33.69 26.74
C HIS A 183 -15.87 -33.89 27.26
N ILE A 184 -16.05 -34.12 28.57
CA ILE A 184 -17.38 -34.25 29.19
C ILE A 184 -18.24 -33.01 28.93
N LEU A 185 -17.66 -31.81 29.08
CA LEU A 185 -18.41 -30.57 28.83
C LEU A 185 -18.73 -30.37 27.34
N ILE A 186 -17.83 -30.76 26.44
CA ILE A 186 -18.07 -30.73 24.99
C ILE A 186 -19.23 -31.65 24.61
N ASP A 187 -19.28 -32.88 25.16
CA ASP A 187 -20.37 -33.83 24.90
C ASP A 187 -21.71 -33.26 25.38
N PHE A 188 -21.76 -32.70 26.59
CA PHE A 188 -22.94 -31.99 27.10
C PHE A 188 -23.39 -30.87 26.15
N PHE A 189 -22.45 -30.08 25.61
CA PHE A 189 -22.78 -29.03 24.65
C PHE A 189 -23.31 -29.58 23.32
N LYS A 190 -22.75 -30.67 22.80
CA LYS A 190 -23.25 -31.30 21.57
C LYS A 190 -24.69 -31.80 21.74
N GLU A 191 -24.97 -32.49 22.84
CA GLU A 191 -26.31 -32.97 23.18
C GLU A 191 -27.29 -31.81 23.33
N SER A 192 -26.88 -30.76 24.04
CA SER A 192 -27.71 -29.57 24.26
C SER A 192 -27.98 -28.80 22.96
N ILE A 193 -27.00 -28.72 22.05
CA ILE A 193 -27.19 -28.11 20.72
C ILE A 193 -28.19 -28.90 19.88
N ALA A 194 -28.11 -30.25 19.88
CA ALA A 194 -29.04 -31.10 19.16
C ALA A 194 -30.47 -31.01 19.72
N LYS A 195 -30.61 -30.77 21.04
CA LYS A 195 -31.89 -30.56 21.71
C LYS A 195 -32.46 -29.15 21.48
N HIS A 196 -31.62 -28.14 21.28
CA HIS A 196 -32.06 -26.74 21.20
C HIS A 196 -33.00 -26.50 19.99
N PRO A 197 -34.19 -25.88 20.18
CA PRO A 197 -35.18 -25.70 19.12
C PRO A 197 -34.66 -25.00 17.86
N ASP A 198 -33.91 -23.90 18.01
CA ASP A 198 -33.30 -23.20 16.88
C ASP A 198 -31.99 -23.82 16.38
N TRP A 199 -31.07 -24.19 17.27
CA TRP A 199 -29.70 -24.51 16.88
C TRP A 199 -29.53 -25.89 16.25
N LYS A 200 -30.50 -26.80 16.44
CA LYS A 200 -30.54 -28.09 15.74
C LYS A 200 -30.57 -27.95 14.21
N HIS A 201 -31.04 -26.80 13.69
CA HIS A 201 -31.17 -26.53 12.26
C HIS A 201 -29.88 -26.02 11.59
N PHE A 202 -28.81 -25.78 12.35
CA PHE A 202 -27.50 -25.43 11.76
C PHE A 202 -26.78 -26.64 11.14
N HIS A 203 -27.30 -27.87 11.32
CA HIS A 203 -26.71 -29.11 10.79
C HIS A 203 -25.20 -29.23 11.07
N PHE A 204 -24.80 -29.01 12.33
CA PHE A 204 -23.40 -29.11 12.74
C PHE A 204 -22.80 -30.48 12.45
N ASN A 205 -21.60 -30.50 11.86
CA ASN A 205 -20.79 -31.71 11.70
C ASN A 205 -19.57 -31.64 12.63
N PHE A 206 -19.76 -32.03 13.89
CA PHE A 206 -18.69 -31.96 14.89
C PHE A 206 -17.69 -33.12 14.76
N SER A 207 -16.41 -32.84 14.93
CA SER A 207 -15.38 -33.89 15.08
C SER A 207 -15.63 -34.73 16.33
N ASP A 208 -15.07 -35.95 16.34
CA ASP A 208 -15.06 -36.82 17.53
C ASP A 208 -14.48 -36.02 18.71
N THR A 209 -15.18 -36.06 19.84
CA THR A 209 -14.81 -35.32 21.05
C THR A 209 -13.38 -35.61 21.50
N LYS A 210 -12.91 -36.85 21.30
CA LYS A 210 -11.55 -37.27 21.65
C LYS A 210 -10.44 -36.53 20.89
N THR A 211 -10.76 -35.94 19.74
CA THR A 211 -9.79 -35.21 18.92
C THR A 211 -9.53 -33.79 19.40
N TYR A 212 -10.36 -33.25 20.29
CA TYR A 212 -10.18 -31.89 20.79
C TYR A 212 -9.08 -31.85 21.86
N ASN A 213 -8.11 -30.95 21.68
CA ASN A 213 -7.04 -30.72 22.65
C ASN A 213 -7.46 -29.73 23.75
N ASP A 214 -8.41 -28.85 23.44
CA ASP A 214 -9.08 -27.97 24.38
C ASP A 214 -10.42 -27.50 23.81
N ILE A 215 -11.19 -26.80 24.66
CA ILE A 215 -12.54 -26.36 24.31
C ILE A 215 -12.58 -25.29 23.22
N SER A 216 -11.46 -24.61 22.94
CA SER A 216 -11.43 -23.54 21.94
C SER A 216 -11.59 -24.08 20.52
N GLU A 217 -11.09 -25.30 20.27
CA GLU A 217 -11.25 -26.01 19.00
C GLU A 217 -12.72 -26.36 18.74
N PHE A 218 -13.45 -26.83 19.76
CA PHE A 218 -14.89 -27.06 19.68
C PHE A 218 -15.66 -25.75 19.46
N TYR A 219 -15.36 -24.70 20.23
CA TYR A 219 -16.01 -23.39 20.04
C TYR A 219 -15.75 -22.79 18.65
N LYS A 220 -14.59 -23.08 18.05
CA LYS A 220 -14.31 -22.71 16.66
C LYS A 220 -15.24 -23.45 15.70
N GLN A 221 -15.41 -24.76 15.82
CA GLN A 221 -16.35 -25.51 14.97
C GLN A 221 -17.80 -25.03 15.13
N VAL A 222 -18.24 -24.73 16.36
CA VAL A 222 -19.56 -24.13 16.59
C VAL A 222 -19.66 -22.76 15.93
N SER A 223 -18.62 -21.93 16.03
CA SER A 223 -18.60 -20.61 15.41
C SER A 223 -18.58 -20.68 13.89
N ASP A 224 -17.96 -21.71 13.30
CA ASP A 224 -17.85 -21.96 11.86
C ASP A 224 -19.15 -22.54 11.27
N GLY A 225 -19.83 -23.44 12.00
CA GLY A 225 -21.15 -23.99 11.60
C GLY A 225 -22.35 -23.12 12.00
N GLY A 226 -22.17 -22.18 12.94
CA GLY A 226 -23.24 -21.37 13.54
C GLY A 226 -23.71 -20.19 12.69
N TYR A 227 -23.70 -20.30 11.37
CA TYR A 227 -24.15 -19.26 10.46
C TYR A 227 -24.79 -19.87 9.22
N THR A 228 -26.03 -19.48 8.94
CA THR A 228 -26.73 -19.89 7.72
C THR A 228 -27.55 -18.75 7.16
N VAL A 229 -27.65 -18.73 5.83
CA VAL A 229 -28.54 -17.86 5.08
C VAL A 229 -29.33 -18.72 4.11
N SER A 230 -30.65 -18.63 4.18
CA SER A 230 -31.59 -19.24 3.24
C SER A 230 -32.62 -18.22 2.78
N PHE A 231 -33.53 -18.63 1.90
CA PHE A 231 -34.57 -17.75 1.37
C PHE A 231 -35.92 -18.46 1.39
N ASP A 232 -36.93 -17.73 1.87
CA ASP A 232 -38.33 -18.14 1.81
C ASP A 232 -39.04 -17.32 0.72
N LYS A 233 -39.95 -17.93 -0.03
CA LYS A 233 -40.77 -17.24 -1.04
C LYS A 233 -41.98 -16.56 -0.37
N ILE A 234 -42.15 -15.26 -0.56
CA ILE A 234 -43.28 -14.46 -0.07
C ILE A 234 -44.06 -13.91 -1.27
N SER A 235 -45.39 -13.90 -1.16
CA SER A 235 -46.26 -13.25 -2.14
C SER A 235 -45.87 -11.80 -2.44
N GLN A 236 -45.74 -11.47 -3.73
CA GLN A 236 -45.54 -10.10 -4.20
C GLN A 236 -46.67 -9.17 -3.76
N SER A 237 -47.92 -9.62 -3.90
CA SER A 237 -49.08 -8.77 -3.59
C SER A 237 -49.11 -8.35 -2.13
N TYR A 238 -48.69 -9.24 -1.23
CA TYR A 238 -48.58 -8.95 0.19
C TYR A 238 -47.54 -7.85 0.46
N ILE A 239 -46.33 -7.96 -0.12
CA ILE A 239 -45.28 -6.95 0.05
C ILE A 239 -45.71 -5.59 -0.50
N GLU A 240 -46.33 -5.57 -1.68
CA GLU A 240 -46.82 -4.35 -2.31
C GLU A 240 -47.96 -3.70 -1.51
N GLN A 241 -48.87 -4.51 -0.97
CA GLN A 241 -49.94 -4.04 -0.09
C GLN A 241 -49.36 -3.42 1.19
N GLN A 242 -48.47 -4.11 1.89
CA GLN A 242 -47.87 -3.60 3.13
C GLN A 242 -47.04 -2.32 2.90
N ASN A 243 -46.43 -2.19 1.72
CA ASN A 243 -45.74 -0.96 1.32
C ASN A 243 -46.72 0.18 1.01
N ALA A 244 -47.82 -0.10 0.31
CA ALA A 244 -48.86 0.89 0.01
C ALA A 244 -49.59 1.39 1.27
N GLU A 245 -49.82 0.51 2.25
CA GLU A 245 -50.41 0.84 3.55
C GLU A 245 -49.43 1.59 4.48
N GLY A 246 -48.15 1.67 4.11
CA GLY A 246 -47.11 2.31 4.92
C GLY A 246 -46.70 1.51 6.15
N ASN A 247 -47.01 0.21 6.19
CA ASN A 247 -46.58 -0.72 7.24
C ASN A 247 -45.14 -1.19 7.04
N LEU A 248 -44.71 -1.23 5.76
CA LEU A 248 -43.36 -1.58 5.33
C LEU A 248 -42.80 -0.44 4.46
N TYR A 249 -41.56 -0.01 4.70
CA TYR A 249 -40.85 0.89 3.80
C TYR A 249 -39.87 0.08 2.95
N LEU A 250 -40.08 0.04 1.65
CA LEU A 250 -39.26 -0.76 0.73
C LEU A 250 -38.28 0.11 -0.06
N PHE A 251 -36.98 -0.19 0.03
CA PHE A 251 -35.92 0.50 -0.70
C PHE A 251 -35.14 -0.46 -1.58
N GLU A 252 -34.98 -0.16 -2.87
CA GLU A 252 -34.07 -0.92 -3.75
C GLU A 252 -32.61 -0.64 -3.35
N ILE A 253 -31.85 -1.70 -3.05
CA ILE A 253 -30.41 -1.61 -2.79
C ILE A 253 -29.72 -1.48 -4.14
N TYR A 254 -29.22 -0.28 -4.45
CA TYR A 254 -28.83 0.08 -5.79
C TYR A 254 -27.43 0.69 -5.90
N ASN A 255 -26.73 0.36 -6.98
CA ASN A 255 -25.58 1.07 -7.51
C ASN A 255 -25.62 1.03 -9.05
N GLN A 256 -24.66 1.67 -9.73
CA GLN A 256 -24.65 1.77 -11.19
C GLN A 256 -24.61 0.42 -11.94
N ASP A 257 -24.21 -0.68 -11.29
CA ASP A 257 -24.08 -2.00 -11.90
C ASP A 257 -25.44 -2.70 -12.03
N PHE A 258 -26.45 -2.29 -11.25
CA PHE A 258 -27.83 -2.76 -11.36
C PHE A 258 -28.67 -1.93 -12.36
N ALA A 259 -28.05 -0.97 -13.05
CA ALA A 259 -28.74 -0.16 -14.05
C ALA A 259 -29.10 -1.00 -15.29
N ILE A 260 -30.31 -0.80 -15.82
CA ILE A 260 -30.77 -1.48 -17.05
C ILE A 260 -29.82 -1.15 -18.21
N GLY A 261 -29.36 -2.18 -18.93
CA GLY A 261 -28.46 -2.04 -20.08
C GLY A 261 -26.98 -1.84 -19.75
N LYS A 262 -26.56 -2.01 -18.49
CA LYS A 262 -25.16 -1.98 -18.09
C LYS A 262 -24.43 -3.25 -18.56
N THR A 263 -23.36 -3.08 -19.35
CA THR A 263 -22.57 -4.20 -19.93
C THR A 263 -21.12 -4.28 -19.45
N GLY A 264 -20.65 -3.30 -18.68
CA GLY A 264 -19.27 -3.25 -18.19
C GLY A 264 -19.01 -4.18 -17.00
N LYS A 265 -17.72 -4.45 -16.70
CA LYS A 265 -17.32 -5.24 -15.52
C LYS A 265 -17.88 -4.62 -14.24
N LYS A 266 -18.49 -5.47 -13.39
CA LYS A 266 -19.07 -5.07 -12.11
C LYS A 266 -18.01 -4.46 -11.16
N ASN A 267 -18.45 -3.59 -10.26
CA ASN A 267 -17.65 -3.15 -9.14
C ASN A 267 -17.33 -4.32 -8.22
N LEU A 268 -16.19 -4.24 -7.54
CA LEU A 268 -15.76 -5.29 -6.63
C LEU A 268 -16.76 -5.49 -5.48
N HIS A 269 -17.30 -4.39 -4.94
CA HIS A 269 -18.32 -4.45 -3.88
C HIS A 269 -19.66 -5.03 -4.37
N THR A 270 -20.00 -4.89 -5.66
CA THR A 270 -21.18 -5.55 -6.24
C THR A 270 -20.98 -7.06 -6.24
N MET A 271 -19.79 -7.52 -6.66
CA MET A 271 -19.44 -8.95 -6.59
C MET A 271 -19.49 -9.48 -5.16
N TYR A 272 -19.00 -8.69 -4.19
CA TYR A 272 -19.05 -9.07 -2.77
C TYR A 272 -20.49 -9.22 -2.28
N TRP A 273 -21.35 -8.25 -2.63
CA TRP A 273 -22.76 -8.27 -2.24
C TRP A 273 -23.51 -9.46 -2.86
N GLU A 274 -23.36 -9.68 -4.16
CA GLU A 274 -23.98 -10.83 -4.84
C GLU A 274 -23.44 -12.16 -4.30
N GLY A 275 -22.13 -12.22 -4.03
CA GLY A 275 -21.45 -13.39 -3.48
C GLY A 275 -21.92 -13.80 -2.08
N LEU A 276 -22.47 -12.89 -1.27
CA LEU A 276 -23.06 -13.26 0.03
C LEU A 276 -24.19 -14.28 -0.11
N PHE A 277 -24.94 -14.19 -1.21
CA PHE A 277 -26.18 -14.93 -1.42
C PHE A 277 -26.04 -15.99 -2.52
N SER A 278 -24.82 -16.25 -2.98
CA SER A 278 -24.55 -17.23 -4.03
C SER A 278 -24.56 -18.65 -3.47
N VAL A 279 -24.87 -19.63 -4.33
CA VAL A 279 -24.92 -21.04 -3.93
C VAL A 279 -23.52 -21.53 -3.53
N GLU A 280 -22.48 -21.04 -4.20
CA GLU A 280 -21.09 -21.38 -3.93
C GLU A 280 -20.65 -20.94 -2.53
N ASN A 281 -21.19 -19.82 -2.02
CA ASN A 281 -20.91 -19.34 -0.67
C ASN A 281 -21.52 -20.24 0.42
N THR A 282 -22.53 -21.06 0.12
CA THR A 282 -23.14 -21.96 1.12
C THR A 282 -22.17 -23.02 1.63
N ASN A 283 -21.08 -23.28 0.91
CA ASN A 283 -19.99 -24.14 1.36
C ASN A 283 -19.10 -23.42 2.39
N GLY A 284 -19.52 -23.47 3.66
CA GLY A 284 -18.76 -22.91 4.79
C GLY A 284 -18.88 -21.40 4.99
N PHE A 285 -19.61 -20.69 4.11
CA PHE A 285 -19.86 -19.25 4.19
C PHE A 285 -18.59 -18.41 4.39
N PRO A 286 -17.60 -18.49 3.48
CA PRO A 286 -16.40 -17.65 3.54
C PRO A 286 -16.74 -16.15 3.48
N LEU A 287 -17.83 -15.76 2.82
CA LEU A 287 -18.40 -14.42 2.89
C LEU A 287 -19.58 -14.43 3.86
N LYS A 288 -19.55 -13.52 4.84
CA LYS A 288 -20.58 -13.43 5.88
C LYS A 288 -21.15 -12.02 5.96
N LEU A 289 -22.47 -11.94 5.91
CA LEU A 289 -23.20 -10.70 6.21
C LEU A 289 -23.15 -10.43 7.71
N ASN A 290 -22.78 -9.22 8.12
CA ASN A 290 -22.79 -8.81 9.53
C ASN A 290 -24.02 -7.96 9.86
N GLY A 291 -24.38 -7.95 11.15
CA GLY A 291 -25.34 -7.00 11.71
C GLY A 291 -24.76 -5.58 11.81
N GLU A 292 -25.40 -4.70 12.56
CA GLU A 292 -25.01 -3.29 12.74
C GLU A 292 -24.92 -2.51 11.42
N ALA A 293 -25.84 -2.78 10.51
CA ALA A 293 -25.97 -1.98 9.30
C ALA A 293 -26.58 -0.61 9.62
N GLU A 294 -26.23 0.40 8.84
CA GLU A 294 -26.66 1.78 9.09
C GLU A 294 -27.28 2.42 7.85
N ILE A 295 -28.33 3.21 8.08
CA ILE A 295 -29.05 3.92 7.02
C ILE A 295 -28.82 5.42 7.24
N PHE A 296 -28.54 6.13 6.15
CA PHE A 296 -28.29 7.57 6.20
C PHE A 296 -29.11 8.33 5.19
N TYR A 297 -29.57 9.52 5.58
CA TYR A 297 -30.16 10.49 4.68
C TYR A 297 -29.17 11.61 4.37
N ARG A 298 -29.03 11.96 3.09
CA ARG A 298 -28.29 13.13 2.65
C ARG A 298 -29.22 14.04 1.85
N PRO A 299 -29.49 15.27 2.33
CA PRO A 299 -30.29 16.22 1.56
C PRO A 299 -29.55 16.66 0.29
N LYS A 300 -30.33 17.11 -0.69
CA LYS A 300 -29.86 17.87 -1.85
C LYS A 300 -28.99 19.04 -1.37
N SER A 301 -27.92 19.31 -2.10
CA SER A 301 -26.97 20.39 -1.74
C SER A 301 -26.64 21.37 -2.85
N ILE A 302 -26.95 21.03 -4.11
CA ILE A 302 -26.73 21.91 -5.26
C ILE A 302 -27.91 21.85 -6.22
N GLU A 303 -28.08 22.90 -7.02
CA GLU A 303 -29.02 22.91 -8.13
C GLU A 303 -28.48 22.16 -9.35
N ALA A 304 -29.38 21.70 -10.21
CA ALA A 304 -29.02 20.93 -11.40
C ALA A 304 -28.42 21.84 -12.48
N GLU A 305 -27.13 21.67 -12.76
CA GLU A 305 -26.42 22.37 -13.83
C GLU A 305 -26.21 21.42 -15.02
N ARG A 306 -26.72 21.81 -16.19
CA ARG A 306 -26.55 21.03 -17.43
C ARG A 306 -25.15 21.23 -18.00
N GLU A 307 -24.48 20.13 -18.30
CA GLU A 307 -23.15 20.12 -18.93
C GLU A 307 -23.29 19.69 -20.40
N LYS A 308 -22.95 20.58 -21.34
CA LYS A 308 -22.88 20.23 -22.76
C LYS A 308 -21.62 19.39 -23.00
N ARG A 309 -21.77 18.10 -23.28
CA ARG A 309 -20.68 17.26 -23.80
C ARG A 309 -20.95 16.88 -25.25
N CYS A 310 -19.97 17.13 -26.13
CA CYS A 310 -20.10 17.16 -27.58
C CYS A 310 -20.53 15.85 -28.28
N LYS A 311 -20.92 14.78 -27.58
CA LYS A 311 -21.23 13.46 -28.20
C LYS A 311 -22.44 12.71 -27.60
N SER A 312 -23.17 13.27 -26.61
CA SER A 312 -24.31 12.58 -26.00
C SER A 312 -25.64 13.13 -26.50
N LYS A 313 -26.55 12.25 -26.96
CA LYS A 313 -27.97 12.60 -27.23
C LYS A 313 -28.79 12.81 -25.94
N ARG A 314 -28.22 12.52 -24.77
CA ARG A 314 -28.86 12.64 -23.45
C ARG A 314 -28.26 13.80 -22.67
N ASP A 315 -29.11 14.53 -21.95
CA ASP A 315 -28.70 15.58 -21.02
C ASP A 315 -27.80 15.00 -19.91
N ILE A 316 -26.63 15.63 -19.74
CA ILE A 316 -25.68 15.28 -18.67
C ILE A 316 -25.76 16.37 -17.61
N ILE A 317 -26.08 15.97 -16.37
CA ILE A 317 -26.14 16.88 -15.22
C ILE A 317 -24.84 16.73 -14.44
N LYS A 318 -24.09 17.82 -14.30
CA LYS A 318 -22.86 17.85 -13.51
C LYS A 318 -23.20 17.55 -12.06
N ASN A 319 -22.45 16.64 -11.45
CA ASN A 319 -22.65 16.26 -10.04
C ASN A 319 -24.09 15.83 -9.68
N LYS A 320 -24.84 15.25 -10.63
CA LYS A 320 -26.26 14.83 -10.48
C LYS A 320 -26.62 14.22 -9.13
N ARG A 321 -25.76 13.35 -8.59
CA ARG A 321 -26.01 12.68 -7.31
C ARG A 321 -26.26 13.66 -6.15
N TYR A 322 -25.79 14.91 -6.21
CA TYR A 322 -25.98 15.93 -5.16
C TYR A 322 -27.14 16.91 -5.45
N THR A 323 -27.84 16.75 -6.58
CA THR A 323 -28.99 17.59 -6.99
C THR A 323 -30.32 17.02 -6.51
N GLU A 324 -30.29 15.94 -5.75
CA GLU A 324 -31.44 15.17 -5.26
C GLU A 324 -31.13 14.62 -3.86
N ASP A 325 -32.18 14.43 -3.07
CA ASP A 325 -32.09 13.75 -1.78
C ASP A 325 -31.71 12.28 -1.99
N LYS A 326 -30.85 11.74 -1.12
CA LYS A 326 -30.38 10.35 -1.21
C LYS A 326 -30.42 9.64 0.12
N ILE A 327 -30.85 8.39 0.07
CA ILE A 327 -30.71 7.44 1.17
C ILE A 327 -29.52 6.51 0.86
N PHE A 328 -28.68 6.28 1.86
CA PHE A 328 -27.52 5.39 1.78
C PHE A 328 -27.69 4.23 2.75
N PHE A 329 -27.33 3.04 2.31
CA PHE A 329 -27.28 1.84 3.13
C PHE A 329 -25.83 1.39 3.27
N HIS A 330 -25.34 1.34 4.50
CA HIS A 330 -24.00 0.87 4.85
C HIS A 330 -24.13 -0.50 5.49
N CYS A 331 -23.59 -1.53 4.83
CA CYS A 331 -23.74 -2.90 5.26
C CYS A 331 -22.36 -3.55 5.50
N PRO A 332 -22.01 -3.91 6.74
CA PRO A 332 -20.74 -4.55 7.04
C PRO A 332 -20.76 -6.04 6.66
N ILE A 333 -19.61 -6.54 6.23
CA ILE A 333 -19.40 -7.95 5.85
C ILE A 333 -18.06 -8.45 6.41
N THR A 334 -17.94 -9.76 6.58
CA THR A 334 -16.68 -10.44 6.89
C THR A 334 -16.27 -11.29 5.70
N LEU A 335 -15.01 -11.16 5.29
CA LEU A 335 -14.38 -11.96 4.24
C LEU A 335 -13.51 -13.06 4.90
N ASN A 336 -13.37 -14.21 4.24
CA ASN A 336 -12.64 -15.38 4.75
C ASN A 336 -13.06 -15.83 6.16
N ARG A 337 -14.37 -15.84 6.43
CA ARG A 337 -14.91 -16.40 7.68
C ARG A 337 -14.45 -17.84 7.88
N GLY A 338 -14.17 -18.21 9.13
CA GLY A 338 -13.72 -19.54 9.55
C GLY A 338 -12.24 -19.81 9.34
N LYS A 339 -11.54 -18.93 8.61
CA LYS A 339 -10.08 -18.91 8.62
C LYS A 339 -9.62 -18.14 9.86
N GLY A 340 -8.66 -18.73 10.60
CA GLY A 340 -8.12 -18.13 11.83
C GLY A 340 -7.29 -16.88 11.52
N GLU A 341 -6.77 -16.24 12.57
CA GLU A 341 -5.85 -15.11 12.41
C GLU A 341 -4.57 -15.52 11.68
N ALA A 342 -4.05 -14.62 10.84
CA ALA A 342 -2.77 -14.78 10.17
C ALA A 342 -1.62 -14.70 11.18
N LYS A 343 -1.20 -15.85 11.72
CA LYS A 343 -0.02 -15.97 12.57
C LYS A 343 1.18 -16.36 11.71
N TYR A 344 2.32 -15.75 11.99
CA TYR A 344 3.57 -16.05 11.27
C TYR A 344 3.49 -15.90 9.74
N PHE A 345 2.69 -14.96 9.26
CA PHE A 345 2.40 -14.77 7.83
C PHE A 345 3.67 -14.57 6.98
N ASN A 346 4.61 -13.75 7.45
CA ASN A 346 5.87 -13.51 6.75
C ASN A 346 6.73 -14.78 6.69
N GLN A 347 6.74 -15.58 7.77
CA GLN A 347 7.48 -16.83 7.83
C GLN A 347 6.97 -17.83 6.81
N GLU A 348 5.64 -18.01 6.70
CA GLU A 348 5.04 -18.88 5.70
C GLU A 348 5.38 -18.43 4.27
N ILE A 349 5.35 -17.12 4.01
CA ILE A 349 5.78 -16.57 2.71
C ILE A 349 7.26 -16.84 2.47
N ASN A 350 8.13 -16.60 3.44
CA ASN A 350 9.57 -16.81 3.31
C ASN A 350 9.92 -18.28 3.07
N ASP A 351 9.19 -19.21 3.70
CA ASP A 351 9.37 -20.65 3.47
C ASP A 351 9.05 -21.04 2.00
N VAL A 352 8.10 -20.36 1.34
CA VAL A 352 7.76 -20.53 -0.08
C VAL A 352 8.76 -19.84 -1.02
N LEU A 353 9.32 -18.71 -0.59
CA LEU A 353 10.30 -17.95 -1.37
C LEU A 353 11.68 -18.60 -1.39
N ALA A 354 12.08 -19.22 -0.28
CA ALA A 354 13.38 -19.86 -0.15
C ALA A 354 13.60 -20.95 -1.22
N ASN A 355 14.75 -20.90 -1.88
CA ASN A 355 15.17 -21.84 -2.93
C ASN A 355 14.22 -21.93 -4.13
N ASN A 356 13.43 -20.88 -4.38
CA ASN A 356 12.46 -20.84 -5.48
C ASN A 356 12.96 -19.92 -6.61
N GLU A 357 13.56 -20.52 -7.65
CA GLU A 357 14.11 -19.80 -8.80
C GLU A 357 13.04 -19.14 -9.70
N ASN A 358 11.76 -19.54 -9.56
CA ASN A 358 10.64 -19.01 -10.36
C ASN A 358 10.05 -17.72 -9.80
N ILE A 359 10.61 -17.18 -8.71
CA ILE A 359 10.18 -15.91 -8.14
C ILE A 359 10.87 -14.77 -8.89
N ASN A 360 10.06 -13.91 -9.53
CA ASN A 360 10.53 -12.65 -10.10
C ASN A 360 10.45 -11.52 -9.06
N ILE A 361 11.00 -10.35 -9.40
CA ILE A 361 11.10 -9.23 -8.47
C ILE A 361 10.68 -7.95 -9.17
N ILE A 362 9.77 -7.22 -8.54
CA ILE A 362 9.34 -5.89 -8.97
C ILE A 362 10.03 -4.87 -8.07
N GLY A 363 11.01 -4.15 -8.60
CA GLY A 363 11.57 -2.97 -7.95
C GLY A 363 10.75 -1.73 -8.30
N VAL A 364 10.41 -0.92 -7.30
CA VAL A 364 9.69 0.35 -7.50
C VAL A 364 10.54 1.51 -6.99
N ASP A 365 11.02 2.33 -7.91
CA ASP A 365 11.75 3.57 -7.62
C ASP A 365 10.81 4.78 -7.59
N ARG A 366 11.21 5.79 -6.82
CA ARG A 366 10.48 7.05 -6.63
C ARG A 366 11.40 8.20 -7.02
N GLY A 367 11.17 8.77 -8.20
CA GLY A 367 11.94 9.88 -8.73
C GLY A 367 11.42 11.25 -8.32
N GLU A 368 12.23 12.28 -8.60
CA GLU A 368 11.81 13.70 -8.56
C GLU A 368 11.14 14.13 -9.88
N LYS A 369 11.40 13.40 -10.98
CA LYS A 369 10.80 13.60 -12.32
C LYS A 369 9.61 12.67 -12.57
N HIS A 370 9.69 11.41 -12.15
CA HIS A 370 8.60 10.45 -12.24
C HIS A 370 7.96 10.17 -10.86
N LEU A 371 6.63 10.18 -10.78
CA LEU A 371 5.86 9.87 -9.58
C LEU A 371 6.17 8.47 -9.03
N ALA A 372 6.45 7.51 -9.91
CA ALA A 372 7.05 6.21 -9.61
C ALA A 372 7.52 5.55 -10.91
N TYR A 373 8.52 4.69 -10.83
CA TYR A 373 8.99 3.84 -11.92
C TYR A 373 9.06 2.40 -11.43
N TYR A 374 8.79 1.42 -12.28
CA TYR A 374 8.93 0.01 -11.92
C TYR A 374 9.83 -0.74 -12.90
N SER A 375 10.50 -1.76 -12.39
CA SER A 375 11.27 -2.72 -13.18
C SER A 375 11.02 -4.12 -12.63
N VAL A 376 10.52 -5.01 -13.49
CA VAL A 376 10.32 -6.43 -13.21
C VAL A 376 11.53 -7.18 -13.73
N ILE A 377 12.23 -7.89 -12.85
CA ILE A 377 13.40 -8.70 -13.21
C ILE A 377 13.22 -10.15 -12.78
N ASN A 378 13.92 -11.05 -13.45
CA ASN A 378 14.15 -12.39 -12.92
C ASN A 378 15.40 -12.43 -12.03
N GLN A 379 15.64 -13.57 -11.37
CA GLN A 379 16.83 -13.76 -10.51
C GLN A 379 18.15 -13.77 -11.30
N LYS A 380 18.09 -13.92 -12.62
CA LYS A 380 19.25 -13.78 -13.53
C LYS A 380 19.56 -12.32 -13.89
N GLN A 381 18.85 -11.36 -13.28
CA GLN A 381 19.03 -9.93 -13.49
C GLN A 381 18.58 -9.46 -14.89
N GLU A 382 17.72 -10.20 -15.57
CA GLU A 382 17.14 -9.81 -16.85
C GLU A 382 15.84 -9.04 -16.60
N ILE A 383 15.74 -7.83 -17.16
CA ILE A 383 14.48 -7.05 -17.17
C ILE A 383 13.45 -7.75 -18.07
N LEU A 384 12.30 -8.10 -17.49
CA LEU A 384 11.15 -8.68 -18.18
C LEU A 384 10.18 -7.59 -18.66
N GLU A 385 9.91 -6.60 -17.80
CA GLU A 385 9.04 -5.45 -18.09
C GLU A 385 9.48 -4.26 -17.22
N SER A 386 9.54 -3.06 -17.79
CA SER A 386 9.76 -1.83 -17.01
C SER A 386 8.92 -0.69 -17.57
N GLY A 387 8.69 0.34 -16.75
CA GLY A 387 7.96 1.52 -17.22
C GLY A 387 7.71 2.58 -16.16
N SER A 388 7.39 3.77 -16.65
CA SER A 388 6.95 4.88 -15.83
C SER A 388 5.50 4.67 -15.37
N LEU A 389 5.23 5.07 -14.13
CA LEU A 389 3.88 5.15 -13.58
C LEU A 389 3.33 6.57 -13.64
N ASN A 390 4.00 7.53 -14.33
CA ASN A 390 3.43 8.86 -14.56
C ASN A 390 2.10 8.79 -15.30
N SER A 391 2.07 7.96 -16.35
CA SER A 391 0.89 7.65 -17.13
C SER A 391 0.39 6.27 -16.77
N VAL A 392 -0.80 6.20 -16.18
CA VAL A 392 -1.46 4.93 -15.85
C VAL A 392 -2.85 4.90 -16.48
N GLY A 393 -3.24 3.71 -16.90
CA GLY A 393 -4.48 3.50 -17.62
C GLY A 393 -4.71 2.04 -17.91
N GLY A 394 -5.72 1.76 -18.72
CA GLY A 394 -6.11 0.41 -19.05
C GLY A 394 -6.83 0.34 -20.37
N LYS A 395 -7.24 -0.88 -20.72
CA LYS A 395 -8.09 -1.09 -21.89
C LYS A 395 -9.48 -0.51 -21.61
N ASN A 396 -9.97 0.32 -22.53
CA ASN A 396 -11.35 0.78 -22.51
C ASN A 396 -12.30 -0.36 -22.93
N LEU A 397 -13.61 -0.08 -23.00
CA LEU A 397 -14.63 -1.07 -23.39
C LEU A 397 -14.44 -1.62 -24.80
N ASN A 398 -13.74 -0.90 -25.67
CA ASN A 398 -13.44 -1.30 -27.05
C ASN A 398 -12.08 -2.04 -27.17
N GLY A 399 -11.38 -2.26 -26.05
CA GLY A 399 -10.06 -2.89 -26.04
C GLY A 399 -8.89 -1.95 -26.31
N GLU A 400 -9.13 -0.66 -26.59
CA GLU A 400 -8.08 0.33 -26.84
C GLU A 400 -7.40 0.72 -25.53
N ILE A 401 -6.07 0.83 -25.56
CA ILE A 401 -5.30 1.28 -24.41
C ILE A 401 -5.50 2.79 -24.26
N VAL A 402 -6.14 3.20 -23.17
CA VAL A 402 -6.28 4.61 -22.80
C VAL A 402 -5.39 4.86 -21.59
N SER A 403 -4.31 5.60 -21.78
CA SER A 403 -3.46 6.10 -20.71
C SER A 403 -3.88 7.51 -20.28
N VAL A 404 -3.69 7.81 -19.00
CA VAL A 404 -3.89 9.15 -18.45
C VAL A 404 -2.60 9.58 -17.80
N ASP A 405 -2.07 10.72 -18.22
CA ASP A 405 -0.94 11.33 -17.53
C ASP A 405 -1.39 11.95 -16.20
N TYR A 406 -0.98 11.33 -15.10
CA TYR A 406 -1.24 11.82 -13.76
C TYR A 406 -0.16 12.78 -13.26
N ALA A 407 1.06 12.72 -13.80
CA ALA A 407 2.14 13.64 -13.44
C ALA A 407 1.77 15.06 -13.87
N GLU A 408 1.40 15.24 -15.15
CA GLU A 408 0.94 16.51 -15.70
C GLU A 408 -0.29 17.03 -14.94
N LYS A 409 -1.28 16.17 -14.70
CA LYS A 409 -2.50 16.55 -13.96
C LYS A 409 -2.23 16.95 -12.52
N LEU A 410 -1.30 16.27 -11.84
CA LEU A 410 -0.93 16.59 -10.46
C LEU A 410 -0.10 17.88 -10.39
N GLU A 411 0.81 18.11 -11.33
CA GLU A 411 1.59 19.36 -11.45
C GLU A 411 0.65 20.54 -11.72
N ARG A 412 -0.21 20.42 -12.74
CA ARG A 412 -1.22 21.45 -13.05
C ARG A 412 -2.13 21.74 -11.86
N LYS A 413 -2.67 20.70 -11.19
CA LYS A 413 -3.51 20.88 -10.00
C LYS A 413 -2.75 21.44 -8.80
N ALA A 414 -1.44 21.21 -8.70
CA ALA A 414 -0.61 21.80 -7.66
C ALA A 414 -0.48 23.32 -7.87
N ASN A 415 -0.20 23.74 -9.11
CA ASN A 415 -0.09 25.15 -9.50
C ASN A 415 -1.44 25.87 -9.37
N GLU A 416 -2.53 25.27 -9.88
CA GLU A 416 -3.90 25.77 -9.71
C GLU A 416 -4.25 25.93 -8.22
N ARG A 417 -3.81 25.00 -7.37
CA ARG A 417 -4.05 25.06 -5.92
C ARG A 417 -3.25 26.15 -5.23
N GLU A 418 -2.01 26.37 -5.63
CA GLU A 418 -1.20 27.47 -5.08
C GLU A 418 -1.85 28.82 -5.42
N GLN A 419 -2.27 28.98 -6.67
CA GLN A 419 -2.98 30.17 -7.12
C GLN A 419 -4.32 30.35 -6.40
N ALA A 420 -5.16 29.30 -6.37
CA ALA A 420 -6.45 29.32 -5.66
C ALA A 420 -6.32 29.58 -4.15
N ARG A 421 -5.18 29.20 -3.54
CA ARG A 421 -4.88 29.53 -2.13
C ARG A 421 -4.53 31.00 -1.94
N ARG A 422 -3.79 31.60 -2.87
CA ARG A 422 -3.52 33.04 -2.87
C ARG A 422 -4.81 33.84 -3.11
N ASP A 423 -5.71 33.30 -3.92
CA ASP A 423 -6.94 33.97 -4.38
C ASP A 423 -8.21 33.57 -3.58
N TRP A 424 -8.07 32.75 -2.53
CA TRP A 424 -9.17 32.19 -1.71
C TRP A 424 -10.32 31.52 -2.49
N GLN A 425 -10.00 30.91 -3.63
CA GLN A 425 -10.96 30.17 -4.45
C GLN A 425 -11.21 28.75 -3.92
N SER A 426 -12.31 28.13 -4.36
CA SER A 426 -12.61 26.72 -4.02
C SER A 426 -11.46 25.84 -4.53
N VAL A 427 -10.73 25.22 -3.62
CA VAL A 427 -9.63 24.32 -3.97
C VAL A 427 -10.23 22.94 -4.25
N GLU A 428 -10.33 22.57 -5.53
CA GLU A 428 -10.64 21.18 -5.88
C GLU A 428 -9.62 20.22 -5.23
N GLY A 429 -10.12 19.09 -4.75
CA GLY A 429 -9.34 18.19 -3.91
C GLY A 429 -8.23 17.49 -4.68
N ILE A 430 -7.02 18.07 -4.72
CA ILE A 430 -5.79 17.35 -5.15
C ILE A 430 -5.63 16.01 -4.40
N LYS A 431 -6.19 15.91 -3.19
CA LYS A 431 -6.26 14.68 -2.40
C LYS A 431 -7.02 13.56 -3.12
N ASP A 432 -8.12 13.88 -3.79
CA ASP A 432 -8.97 12.91 -4.49
C ASP A 432 -8.30 12.46 -5.80
N LEU A 433 -7.67 13.40 -6.53
CA LEU A 433 -6.84 13.06 -7.71
C LEU A 433 -5.69 12.12 -7.32
N LYS A 434 -4.98 12.41 -6.23
CA LYS A 434 -3.92 11.53 -5.69
C LYS A 434 -4.43 10.14 -5.32
N LYS A 435 -5.62 10.03 -4.72
CA LYS A 435 -6.23 8.73 -4.41
C LYS A 435 -6.55 7.96 -5.69
N GLY A 436 -7.07 8.66 -6.71
CA GLY A 436 -7.33 8.07 -8.03
C GLY A 436 -6.07 7.58 -8.72
N TYR A 437 -4.98 8.36 -8.66
CA TYR A 437 -3.66 7.93 -9.14
C TYR A 437 -3.18 6.66 -8.42
N VAL A 438 -3.15 6.71 -7.08
CA VAL A 438 -2.70 5.59 -6.24
C VAL A 438 -3.49 4.32 -6.53
N SER A 439 -4.82 4.39 -6.73
CA SER A 439 -5.60 3.19 -7.00
C SER A 439 -5.25 2.53 -8.35
N GLN A 440 -4.88 3.31 -9.36
CA GLN A 440 -4.41 2.77 -10.65
C GLN A 440 -3.02 2.13 -10.51
N VAL A 441 -2.10 2.78 -9.80
CA VAL A 441 -0.77 2.21 -9.54
C VAL A 441 -0.85 0.91 -8.76
N VAL A 442 -1.66 0.87 -7.68
CA VAL A 442 -1.89 -0.34 -6.90
C VAL A 442 -2.43 -1.47 -7.78
N ARG A 443 -3.35 -1.16 -8.70
CA ARG A 443 -3.87 -2.16 -9.64
C ARG A 443 -2.77 -2.69 -10.55
N LYS A 444 -1.97 -1.81 -11.18
CA LYS A 444 -0.87 -2.21 -12.07
C LYS A 444 0.17 -3.06 -11.34
N LEU A 445 0.59 -2.67 -10.13
CA LEU A 445 1.56 -3.44 -9.34
C LEU A 445 1.01 -4.81 -8.89
N ALA A 446 -0.27 -4.88 -8.49
CA ALA A 446 -0.90 -6.14 -8.15
C ALA A 446 -1.01 -7.08 -9.37
N ASP A 447 -1.39 -6.55 -10.53
CA ASP A 447 -1.46 -7.32 -11.78
C ASP A 447 -0.08 -7.86 -12.18
N LEU A 448 0.97 -7.03 -12.09
CA LEU A 448 2.36 -7.46 -12.34
C LEU A 448 2.81 -8.54 -11.36
N ALA A 449 2.48 -8.40 -10.07
CA ALA A 449 2.88 -9.38 -9.05
C ALA A 449 2.28 -10.76 -9.32
N ILE A 450 1.02 -10.83 -9.77
CA ILE A 450 0.37 -12.09 -10.16
C ILE A 450 0.93 -12.59 -11.50
N GLN A 451 0.98 -11.74 -12.52
CA GLN A 451 1.41 -12.12 -13.88
C GLN A 451 2.83 -12.70 -13.90
N TYR A 452 3.75 -12.11 -13.15
CA TYR A 452 5.15 -12.52 -13.12
C TYR A 452 5.50 -13.37 -11.91
N ASN A 453 4.55 -13.77 -11.06
CA ASN A 453 4.83 -14.49 -9.80
C ASN A 453 5.96 -13.81 -9.01
N ALA A 454 5.75 -12.55 -8.64
CA ALA A 454 6.81 -11.66 -8.20
C ALA A 454 6.62 -11.08 -6.80
N ILE A 455 7.72 -10.91 -6.08
CA ILE A 455 7.77 -10.07 -4.87
C ILE A 455 7.91 -8.59 -5.25
N ILE A 456 7.48 -7.69 -4.38
CA ILE A 456 7.57 -6.25 -4.59
C ILE A 456 8.59 -5.66 -3.60
N VAL A 457 9.63 -5.02 -4.13
CA VAL A 457 10.67 -4.37 -3.34
C VAL A 457 10.54 -2.86 -3.45
N LEU A 458 10.32 -2.24 -2.31
CA LEU A 458 10.19 -0.81 -2.14
C LEU A 458 11.41 -0.26 -1.38
N GLU A 459 11.68 1.01 -1.58
CA GLU A 459 12.69 1.71 -0.80
C GLU A 459 12.17 2.11 0.61
N ASP A 460 12.96 1.78 1.61
CA ASP A 460 12.80 2.15 3.01
C ASP A 460 13.23 3.61 3.25
N LEU A 461 12.26 4.53 3.28
CA LEU A 461 12.54 5.89 3.73
C LEU A 461 12.35 5.97 5.24
N ASN A 462 13.47 6.18 5.95
CA ASN A 462 13.45 6.57 7.35
C ASN A 462 12.47 7.76 7.56
N MET A 463 11.74 7.77 8.68
CA MET A 463 10.78 8.83 9.01
C MET A 463 11.37 10.25 8.93
N ARG A 464 12.68 10.41 9.19
CA ARG A 464 13.43 11.68 9.05
C ARG A 464 13.70 12.08 7.60
N PHE A 465 14.01 11.15 6.70
CA PHE A 465 14.09 11.43 5.26
C PHE A 465 12.71 11.76 4.68
N LYS A 466 11.66 11.08 5.16
CA LYS A 466 10.27 11.45 4.89
C LYS A 466 9.94 12.86 5.42
N GLN A 467 10.64 13.42 6.43
CA GLN A 467 10.39 14.79 6.94
C GLN A 467 10.97 15.91 6.08
N ILE A 468 12.12 15.70 5.42
CA ILE A 468 12.83 16.75 4.66
C ILE A 468 12.15 17.01 3.29
N ARG A 469 11.60 15.98 2.63
CA ARG A 469 10.77 16.13 1.41
C ARG A 469 9.33 16.54 1.75
N GLY A 470 9.13 17.74 2.29
CA GLY A 470 7.85 18.30 2.74
C GLY A 470 6.77 18.57 1.66
N GLY A 471 6.88 17.96 0.48
CA GLY A 471 6.02 18.22 -0.68
C GLY A 471 4.85 17.24 -0.90
N ILE A 472 4.09 17.50 -1.98
CA ILE A 472 2.93 16.76 -2.48
C ILE A 472 3.19 15.23 -2.54
N GLU A 473 4.40 14.84 -2.86
CA GLU A 473 4.91 13.48 -3.06
C GLU A 473 4.85 12.59 -1.81
N LYS A 474 5.29 13.09 -0.64
CA LYS A 474 5.33 12.30 0.62
C LYS A 474 3.98 11.70 1.00
N SER A 475 2.91 12.49 0.86
CA SER A 475 1.55 12.07 1.19
C SER A 475 0.97 11.04 0.22
N ILE A 476 1.54 10.91 -0.98
CA ILE A 476 1.13 9.94 -2.00
C ILE A 476 1.76 8.60 -1.66
N TYR A 477 3.05 8.57 -1.30
CA TYR A 477 3.78 7.32 -1.06
C TYR A 477 3.29 6.52 0.14
N GLN A 478 3.05 7.16 1.29
CA GLN A 478 2.47 6.43 2.44
C GLN A 478 1.07 5.90 2.12
N LYS A 479 0.30 6.63 1.30
CA LYS A 479 -1.02 6.16 0.85
C LYS A 479 -0.90 5.03 -0.15
N LEU A 480 0.11 5.06 -1.01
CA LEU A 480 0.42 3.99 -1.96
C LEU A 480 0.81 2.72 -1.20
N GLU A 481 1.78 2.79 -0.29
CA GLU A 481 2.20 1.67 0.57
C GLU A 481 0.99 1.07 1.29
N LYS A 482 0.18 1.89 1.99
CA LYS A 482 -1.01 1.41 2.69
C LYS A 482 -2.04 0.80 1.74
N ALA A 483 -2.37 1.47 0.64
CA ALA A 483 -3.38 0.99 -0.29
C ALA A 483 -2.95 -0.30 -1.01
N LEU A 484 -1.64 -0.48 -1.26
CA LEU A 484 -1.09 -1.71 -1.80
C LEU A 484 -1.21 -2.85 -0.80
N ILE A 485 -0.84 -2.64 0.47
CA ILE A 485 -1.03 -3.63 1.55
C ILE A 485 -2.51 -3.97 1.72
N ASP A 486 -3.39 -2.97 1.84
CA ASP A 486 -4.83 -3.20 1.97
C ASP A 486 -5.35 -4.02 0.77
N LYS A 487 -4.87 -3.75 -0.44
CA LYS A 487 -5.33 -4.45 -1.65
C LYS A 487 -4.79 -5.88 -1.75
N LEU A 488 -3.53 -6.11 -1.38
CA LEU A 488 -2.90 -7.43 -1.39
C LEU A 488 -3.34 -8.31 -0.21
N SER A 489 -3.92 -7.73 0.84
CA SER A 489 -4.52 -8.50 1.94
C SER A 489 -5.76 -9.30 1.51
N PHE A 490 -6.43 -8.83 0.46
CA PHE A 490 -7.54 -9.52 -0.20
C PHE A 490 -7.65 -9.10 -1.68
N LEU A 491 -6.97 -9.83 -2.55
CA LEU A 491 -6.87 -9.56 -3.98
C LEU A 491 -7.75 -10.51 -4.80
N VAL A 492 -8.83 -9.94 -5.34
CA VAL A 492 -9.75 -10.60 -6.29
C VAL A 492 -9.46 -10.18 -7.73
N GLU A 493 -9.37 -11.18 -8.61
CA GLU A 493 -9.32 -11.03 -10.05
C GLU A 493 -10.74 -11.10 -10.62
N LYS A 494 -11.29 -9.97 -11.04
CA LYS A 494 -12.69 -9.88 -11.51
C LYS A 494 -13.05 -10.78 -12.71
N GLY A 495 -12.05 -11.35 -13.39
CA GLY A 495 -12.25 -12.24 -14.54
C GLY A 495 -12.30 -13.72 -14.16
N GLU A 496 -11.89 -14.10 -12.94
CA GLU A 496 -11.94 -15.48 -12.49
C GLU A 496 -13.36 -15.83 -12.03
N ILE A 497 -13.88 -16.93 -12.55
CA ILE A 497 -15.25 -17.40 -12.34
C ILE A 497 -15.30 -18.74 -11.60
N ASP A 498 -14.21 -19.49 -11.56
CA ASP A 498 -14.14 -20.79 -10.89
C ASP A 498 -13.91 -20.59 -9.39
N PRO A 499 -14.86 -21.00 -8.52
CA PRO A 499 -14.74 -20.84 -7.08
C PRO A 499 -13.53 -21.51 -6.45
N LYS A 500 -12.96 -22.52 -7.11
CA LYS A 500 -11.82 -23.29 -6.60
C LYS A 500 -10.48 -22.67 -6.99
N LYS A 501 -10.43 -21.81 -8.01
CA LYS A 501 -9.17 -21.19 -8.48
C LYS A 501 -8.78 -20.00 -7.62
N ALA A 502 -7.48 -19.85 -7.42
CA ALA A 502 -6.93 -18.69 -6.74
C ALA A 502 -7.23 -17.41 -7.54
N GLY A 503 -7.61 -16.34 -6.84
CA GLY A 503 -8.04 -15.08 -7.45
C GLY A 503 -9.55 -14.93 -7.59
N HIS A 504 -10.31 -16.02 -7.48
CA HIS A 504 -11.77 -15.95 -7.37
C HIS A 504 -12.20 -15.19 -6.10
N LEU A 505 -13.42 -14.65 -6.11
CA LEU A 505 -14.01 -13.96 -4.96
C LEU A 505 -13.94 -14.76 -3.64
N LEU A 506 -14.25 -16.06 -3.71
CA LEU A 506 -14.27 -16.98 -2.56
C LEU A 506 -12.91 -17.62 -2.25
N ASN A 507 -11.92 -17.43 -3.13
CA ASN A 507 -10.56 -17.95 -2.98
C ASN A 507 -9.54 -16.88 -3.41
N ALA A 508 -9.69 -15.68 -2.84
CA ALA A 508 -8.90 -14.52 -3.18
C ALA A 508 -7.44 -14.68 -2.70
N TYR A 509 -6.50 -14.08 -3.41
CA TYR A 509 -5.11 -14.06 -2.95
C TYR A 509 -5.00 -13.22 -1.66
N GLN A 510 -4.25 -13.74 -0.69
CA GLN A 510 -3.82 -13.00 0.50
C GLN A 510 -2.29 -13.00 0.49
N LEU A 511 -1.69 -11.88 0.04
CA LEU A 511 -0.24 -11.78 -0.19
C LEU A 511 0.44 -10.85 0.82
N THR A 512 -0.33 -10.22 1.71
CA THR A 512 0.16 -9.36 2.79
C THR A 512 -0.67 -9.54 4.05
N ALA A 513 -0.03 -9.38 5.22
CA ALA A 513 -0.73 -9.39 6.49
C ALA A 513 -1.62 -8.12 6.66
N PRO A 514 -2.68 -8.18 7.48
CA PRO A 514 -3.50 -7.02 7.80
C PRO A 514 -2.66 -5.83 8.33
N PHE A 515 -2.94 -4.64 7.82
CA PHE A 515 -2.21 -3.44 8.22
C PHE A 515 -2.63 -2.96 9.60
N GLU A 516 -1.73 -3.05 10.59
CA GLU A 516 -1.95 -2.41 11.90
C GLU A 516 -1.42 -0.97 11.92
N SER A 517 -0.11 -0.82 11.70
CA SER A 517 0.54 0.49 11.63
C SER A 517 1.90 0.37 10.96
N PHE A 518 2.41 1.48 10.41
CA PHE A 518 3.77 1.53 9.84
C PHE A 518 4.87 1.22 10.86
N GLN A 519 4.60 1.42 12.17
CA GLN A 519 5.58 1.12 13.22
C GLN A 519 5.73 -0.39 13.46
N LYS A 520 4.63 -1.14 13.37
CA LYS A 520 4.60 -2.58 13.63
C LYS A 520 4.94 -3.44 12.41
N MET A 521 4.82 -2.90 11.20
CA MET A 521 5.03 -3.62 9.94
C MET A 521 6.49 -4.07 9.72
N GLY A 522 7.49 -3.41 10.34
CA GLY A 522 8.89 -3.76 10.13
C GLY A 522 9.37 -3.47 8.69
N LYS A 523 10.16 -4.39 8.10
CA LYS A 523 10.74 -4.29 6.75
C LYS A 523 10.21 -5.33 5.76
N GLN A 524 9.20 -6.10 6.16
CA GLN A 524 8.51 -7.05 5.31
C GLN A 524 7.04 -7.16 5.74
N THR A 525 6.12 -7.19 4.77
CA THR A 525 4.74 -7.67 4.98
C THR A 525 4.34 -8.53 3.79
N GLY A 526 4.31 -9.84 4.01
CA GLY A 526 4.13 -10.83 2.96
C GLY A 526 5.14 -10.68 1.82
N ILE A 527 4.64 -10.45 0.60
CA ILE A 527 5.47 -10.27 -0.61
C ILE A 527 6.05 -8.86 -0.76
N LEU A 528 5.73 -7.92 0.14
CA LEU A 528 6.29 -6.56 0.13
C LEU A 528 7.54 -6.51 1.01
N PHE A 529 8.66 -6.11 0.42
CA PHE A 529 9.95 -5.93 1.09
C PHE A 529 10.41 -4.49 1.03
N TYR A 530 11.13 -4.05 2.06
CA TYR A 530 11.68 -2.70 2.16
C TYR A 530 13.21 -2.74 2.25
N THR A 531 13.89 -2.12 1.29
CA THR A 531 15.36 -2.07 1.21
C THR A 531 15.88 -0.63 1.23
N GLN A 532 17.16 -0.42 1.55
CA GLN A 532 17.72 0.93 1.55
C GLN A 532 17.76 1.55 0.15
N ALA A 533 17.37 2.82 0.04
CA ALA A 533 17.42 3.64 -1.18
C ALA A 533 18.85 4.01 -1.63
N SER A 534 19.87 3.61 -0.87
CA SER A 534 21.26 4.01 -1.12
C SER A 534 21.81 3.35 -2.39
N TYR A 535 22.41 4.17 -3.26
CA TYR A 535 23.21 3.74 -4.43
C TYR A 535 22.47 2.88 -5.47
N THR A 536 21.18 3.14 -5.67
CA THR A 536 20.33 2.45 -6.67
C THR A 536 20.30 3.19 -8.01
N SER A 537 20.17 4.51 -8.02
CA SER A 537 20.01 5.27 -9.29
C SER A 537 21.33 5.66 -9.97
N LYS A 538 22.41 5.84 -9.21
CA LYS A 538 23.73 6.29 -9.71
C LYS A 538 24.76 5.16 -9.67
N ILE A 539 24.54 4.13 -10.48
CA ILE A 539 25.41 2.95 -10.59
C ILE A 539 25.37 2.42 -12.02
N ASP A 540 26.51 1.94 -12.50
CA ASP A 540 26.65 1.24 -13.76
C ASP A 540 26.06 -0.18 -13.62
N PRO A 541 25.00 -0.53 -14.38
CA PRO A 541 24.34 -1.83 -14.29
C PRO A 541 25.17 -3.00 -14.85
N LEU A 542 26.30 -2.73 -15.52
CA LEU A 542 27.23 -3.75 -16.03
C LEU A 542 28.38 -4.01 -15.08
N SER A 543 29.10 -2.96 -14.69
CA SER A 543 30.32 -3.09 -13.88
C SER A 543 30.05 -3.04 -12.38
N GLY A 544 28.89 -2.54 -11.96
CA GLY A 544 28.62 -2.22 -10.55
C GLY A 544 29.37 -1.00 -10.03
N TRP A 545 30.09 -0.28 -10.91
CA TRP A 545 30.75 0.96 -10.51
C TRP A 545 29.71 2.03 -10.19
N ARG A 546 29.90 2.71 -9.06
CA ARG A 546 29.14 3.90 -8.68
C ARG A 546 30.10 5.00 -8.28
N PRO A 547 29.68 6.27 -8.34
CA PRO A 547 30.45 7.36 -7.77
C PRO A 547 30.75 7.06 -6.29
N ASN A 548 32.01 6.75 -6.01
CA ASN A 548 32.51 6.41 -4.69
C ASN A 548 33.57 7.40 -4.21
N LEU A 549 34.12 8.23 -5.09
CA LEU A 549 34.99 9.35 -4.77
C LEU A 549 34.31 10.67 -5.12
N TYR A 550 34.35 11.62 -4.19
CA TYR A 550 34.03 13.02 -4.44
C TYR A 550 35.17 13.86 -3.88
N LEU A 551 35.97 14.46 -4.76
CA LEU A 551 37.14 15.21 -4.35
C LEU A 551 36.69 16.64 -4.01
N LYS A 552 36.86 17.05 -2.75
CA LYS A 552 36.48 18.40 -2.31
C LYS A 552 37.66 19.35 -2.54
N HIS A 553 37.50 20.29 -3.48
CA HIS A 553 38.45 21.39 -3.65
C HIS A 553 38.63 22.15 -2.34
N SER A 554 39.87 22.46 -2.01
CA SER A 554 40.20 23.17 -0.78
C SER A 554 41.27 24.23 -0.97
N ASN A 555 42.51 23.82 -1.22
CA ASN A 555 43.61 24.67 -1.66
C ASN A 555 44.62 23.81 -2.41
N ALA A 556 45.45 24.44 -3.22
CA ALA A 556 46.36 23.76 -4.13
C ALA A 556 47.22 22.67 -3.48
N LYS A 557 47.77 22.89 -2.27
CA LYS A 557 48.58 21.88 -1.58
C LYS A 557 47.78 20.64 -1.19
N LYS A 558 46.57 20.83 -0.66
CA LYS A 558 45.70 19.72 -0.28
C LYS A 558 45.18 18.98 -1.50
N ASP A 559 44.83 19.70 -2.55
CA ASP A 559 44.33 19.12 -3.79
C ASP A 559 45.44 18.32 -4.49
N GLN A 560 46.68 18.84 -4.54
CA GLN A 560 47.86 18.11 -4.99
C GLN A 560 48.07 16.80 -4.21
N ALA A 561 47.98 16.87 -2.87
CA ALA A 561 48.13 15.70 -2.01
C ALA A 561 47.00 14.66 -2.16
N ILE A 562 45.82 15.07 -2.63
CA ILE A 562 44.71 14.16 -2.95
C ILE A 562 44.93 13.54 -4.33
N ILE A 563 45.37 14.32 -5.33
CA ILE A 563 45.63 13.82 -6.69
C ILE A 563 46.82 12.84 -6.71
N SER A 564 47.80 13.01 -5.80
CA SER A 564 48.91 12.07 -5.69
C SER A 564 48.52 10.68 -5.15
N GLN A 565 47.34 10.54 -4.53
CA GLN A 565 46.84 9.26 -4.01
C GLN A 565 46.32 8.32 -5.10
N PHE A 566 46.10 8.82 -6.33
CA PHE A 566 45.77 7.98 -7.47
C PHE A 566 46.89 6.95 -7.69
N SER A 567 46.52 5.76 -8.14
CA SER A 567 47.49 4.72 -8.49
C SER A 567 48.21 5.05 -9.79
N SER A 568 47.50 5.59 -10.78
CA SER A 568 48.09 6.12 -12.03
C SER A 568 47.14 7.09 -12.72
N ILE A 569 47.71 8.03 -13.50
CA ILE A 569 46.97 8.91 -14.41
C ILE A 569 47.68 8.86 -15.76
N LEU A 570 47.11 8.11 -16.71
CA LEU A 570 47.75 7.80 -17.99
C LEU A 570 46.89 8.30 -19.15
N TYR A 571 47.53 8.72 -20.24
CA TYR A 571 46.85 8.94 -21.51
C TYR A 571 47.02 7.70 -22.39
N ASN A 572 45.89 7.12 -22.81
CA ASN A 572 45.87 6.00 -23.74
C ASN A 572 45.79 6.56 -25.18
N THR A 573 46.90 6.49 -25.91
CA THR A 573 47.02 7.02 -27.28
C THR A 573 46.16 6.26 -28.28
N GLU A 574 46.05 4.94 -28.17
CA GLU A 574 45.24 4.10 -29.07
C GLU A 574 43.76 4.42 -28.96
N LYS A 575 43.28 4.67 -27.73
CA LYS A 575 41.87 4.92 -27.42
C LYS A 575 41.53 6.40 -27.27
N ASN A 576 42.51 7.29 -27.46
CA ASN A 576 42.42 8.74 -27.31
C ASN A 576 41.65 9.17 -26.04
N ARG A 577 42.15 8.80 -24.86
CA ARG A 577 41.48 9.12 -23.58
C ARG A 577 42.44 9.11 -22.40
N PHE A 578 42.10 9.83 -21.32
CA PHE A 578 42.79 9.71 -20.04
C PHE A 578 42.16 8.61 -19.19
N GLU A 579 42.99 7.85 -18.48
CA GLU A 579 42.63 6.75 -17.60
C GLU A 579 43.13 7.06 -16.18
N PHE A 580 42.20 7.22 -15.24
CA PHE A 580 42.47 7.52 -13.84
C PHE A 580 42.26 6.25 -13.02
N THR A 581 43.35 5.62 -12.59
CA THR A 581 43.29 4.40 -11.77
C THR A 581 43.46 4.75 -10.30
N TYR A 582 42.56 4.28 -9.46
CA TYR A 582 42.58 4.54 -8.03
C TYR A 582 42.11 3.33 -7.21
N ASP A 583 42.58 3.24 -5.97
CA ASP A 583 42.04 2.32 -4.96
C ASP A 583 41.26 3.15 -3.93
N VAL A 584 39.97 2.86 -3.77
CA VAL A 584 39.09 3.59 -2.83
C VAL A 584 39.66 3.58 -1.40
N LYS A 585 40.41 2.53 -1.03
CA LYS A 585 41.07 2.41 0.28
C LYS A 585 42.07 3.52 0.58
N LYS A 586 42.65 4.14 -0.46
CA LYS A 586 43.59 5.26 -0.29
C LYS A 586 42.91 6.57 0.04
N PHE A 587 41.62 6.71 -0.29
CA PHE A 587 40.87 7.96 -0.17
C PHE A 587 39.86 7.97 0.99
N GLN A 588 39.43 6.80 1.45
CA GLN A 588 38.36 6.67 2.45
C GLN A 588 38.64 5.54 3.43
N THR A 589 38.03 5.64 4.62
CA THR A 589 38.04 4.59 5.63
C THR A 589 36.62 4.07 5.80
N LEU A 590 36.40 2.78 5.49
CA LEU A 590 35.12 2.08 5.67
C LEU A 590 35.28 0.92 6.65
N LYS A 591 34.17 0.54 7.31
CA LYS A 591 34.13 -0.61 8.23
C LYS A 591 34.28 -1.94 7.48
N GLU A 592 33.63 -2.04 6.33
CA GLU A 592 33.65 -3.19 5.44
C GLU A 592 33.91 -2.70 4.02
N TRP A 593 34.70 -3.47 3.28
CA TRP A 593 35.08 -3.16 1.91
C TRP A 593 34.38 -4.12 0.95
N PRO A 594 33.89 -3.63 -0.21
CA PRO A 594 33.40 -4.52 -1.25
C PRO A 594 34.54 -5.33 -1.85
N LYS A 595 34.18 -6.39 -2.58
CA LYS A 595 35.14 -7.30 -3.23
C LYS A 595 36.12 -6.57 -4.17
N ASN A 596 35.67 -5.59 -4.94
CA ASN A 596 36.55 -4.74 -5.75
C ASN A 596 36.61 -3.30 -5.21
N THR A 597 37.82 -2.81 -4.93
CA THR A 597 38.09 -1.43 -4.51
C THR A 597 38.94 -0.64 -5.49
N VAL A 598 39.47 -1.29 -6.53
CA VAL A 598 40.33 -0.65 -7.54
C VAL A 598 39.51 -0.40 -8.80
N TRP A 599 39.57 0.85 -9.28
CA TRP A 599 38.80 1.29 -10.44
C TRP A 599 39.67 2.11 -11.37
N THR A 600 39.44 1.94 -12.67
CA THR A 600 39.98 2.80 -13.73
C THR A 600 38.80 3.50 -14.39
N ILE A 601 38.69 4.80 -14.20
CA ILE A 601 37.68 5.63 -14.87
C ILE A 601 38.33 6.36 -16.04
N CYS A 602 37.61 6.57 -17.13
CA CYS A 602 38.14 7.18 -18.34
C CYS A 602 37.43 8.50 -18.65
N SER A 603 38.17 9.44 -19.25
CA SER A 603 37.67 10.77 -19.61
C SER A 603 36.79 10.78 -20.87
N SER A 604 36.75 9.70 -21.66
CA SER A 604 36.02 9.60 -22.94
C SER A 604 34.51 9.50 -22.72
N VAL A 605 33.93 10.55 -22.15
CA VAL A 605 32.53 10.61 -21.74
C VAL A 605 31.96 12.02 -21.90
N GLU A 606 30.70 12.07 -22.29
CA GLU A 606 29.89 13.29 -22.35
C GLU A 606 29.30 13.65 -20.97
N ARG A 607 29.24 14.94 -20.62
CA ARG A 607 28.68 15.40 -19.34
C ARG A 607 27.84 16.67 -19.48
N PHE A 608 26.78 16.73 -18.69
CA PHE A 608 25.93 17.91 -18.55
C PHE A 608 26.01 18.43 -17.12
N ARG A 609 26.33 19.71 -16.96
CA ARG A 609 26.48 20.32 -15.63
C ARG A 609 25.50 21.48 -15.46
N TRP A 610 24.67 21.42 -14.43
CA TRP A 610 23.86 22.57 -14.04
C TRP A 610 24.74 23.73 -13.58
N ASN A 611 24.55 24.89 -14.20
CA ASN A 611 25.23 26.12 -13.91
C ASN A 611 24.21 27.23 -13.61
N ARG A 612 24.24 27.73 -12.36
CA ARG A 612 23.28 28.73 -11.86
C ARG A 612 23.47 30.12 -12.47
N THR A 613 24.64 30.43 -13.01
CA THR A 613 24.93 31.78 -13.55
C THR A 613 24.41 31.99 -14.96
N LEU A 614 24.08 30.91 -15.67
CA LEU A 614 23.48 30.97 -17.01
C LEU A 614 22.06 31.58 -16.97
N ASN A 615 21.59 31.99 -18.15
CA ASN A 615 20.23 32.51 -18.37
C ASN A 615 19.85 33.65 -17.40
N GLN A 616 20.70 34.66 -17.24
CA GLN A 616 20.47 35.79 -16.32
C GLN A 616 20.21 35.32 -14.88
N HIS A 617 21.07 34.43 -14.36
CA HIS A 617 20.93 33.81 -13.04
C HIS A 617 19.69 32.93 -12.83
N LYS A 618 18.98 32.57 -13.91
CA LYS A 618 17.87 31.58 -13.86
C LYS A 618 18.37 30.14 -13.94
N GLY A 619 19.64 29.95 -14.29
CA GLY A 619 20.30 28.66 -14.41
C GLY A 619 20.12 28.00 -15.77
N GLY A 620 21.04 27.10 -16.10
CA GLY A 620 21.07 26.33 -17.34
C GLY A 620 22.07 25.18 -17.23
N TYR A 621 22.35 24.47 -18.33
CA TYR A 621 23.36 23.41 -18.35
C TYR A 621 24.54 23.78 -19.25
N ASP A 622 25.75 23.63 -18.73
CA ASP A 622 26.97 23.53 -19.55
C ASP A 622 27.02 22.11 -20.15
N HIS A 623 27.32 22.00 -21.44
CA HIS A 623 27.45 20.73 -22.15
C HIS A 623 28.91 20.49 -22.52
N TYR A 624 29.45 19.37 -22.07
CA TYR A 624 30.78 18.89 -22.37
C TYR A 624 30.65 17.63 -23.23
N THR A 625 30.94 17.75 -24.53
CA THR A 625 30.81 16.66 -25.50
C THR A 625 31.77 15.51 -25.20
N ASP A 626 33.00 15.83 -24.83
CA ASP A 626 34.00 14.87 -24.36
C ASP A 626 34.88 15.50 -23.28
N MET A 627 34.92 14.89 -22.09
CA MET A 627 35.79 15.36 -21.01
C MET A 627 37.29 15.20 -21.31
N THR A 628 37.66 14.36 -22.29
CA THR A 628 39.05 14.19 -22.73
C THR A 628 39.63 15.49 -23.25
N GLU A 629 38.86 16.27 -24.04
CA GLU A 629 39.30 17.56 -24.57
C GLU A 629 39.59 18.56 -23.45
N GLN A 630 38.76 18.56 -22.40
CA GLN A 630 38.94 19.46 -21.26
C GLN A 630 40.23 19.14 -20.48
N PHE A 631 40.53 17.85 -20.29
CA PHE A 631 41.79 17.43 -19.67
C PHE A 631 43.00 17.70 -20.55
N ASP A 632 42.89 17.50 -21.86
CA ASP A 632 43.97 17.80 -22.82
C ASP A 632 44.30 19.30 -22.84
N ILE A 633 43.29 20.16 -22.86
CA ILE A 633 43.46 21.63 -22.73
C ILE A 633 44.11 21.98 -21.40
N LEU A 634 43.65 21.38 -20.30
CA LEU A 634 44.20 21.60 -18.96
C LEU A 634 45.69 21.22 -18.91
N PHE A 635 46.05 20.02 -19.35
CA PHE A 635 47.43 19.54 -19.28
C PHE A 635 48.36 20.32 -20.22
N LYS A 636 47.91 20.66 -21.44
CA LYS A 636 48.69 21.50 -22.38
C LYS A 636 48.94 22.91 -21.84
N SER A 637 47.94 23.53 -21.23
CA SER A 637 48.05 24.90 -20.68
C SER A 637 49.11 25.00 -19.58
N TYR A 638 49.36 23.90 -18.86
CA TYR A 638 50.35 23.81 -17.78
C TYR A 638 51.61 23.00 -18.18
N LYS A 639 51.82 22.74 -19.47
CA LYS A 639 52.99 22.04 -20.03
C LYS A 639 53.24 20.65 -19.42
N ILE A 640 52.18 19.93 -19.09
CA ILE A 640 52.24 18.54 -18.61
C ILE A 640 52.37 17.60 -19.81
N ASP A 641 53.39 16.73 -19.80
CA ASP A 641 53.61 15.72 -20.84
C ASP A 641 52.70 14.51 -20.60
N ILE A 642 51.68 14.37 -21.45
CA ILE A 642 50.69 13.28 -21.35
C ILE A 642 51.26 11.89 -21.71
N ARG A 643 52.49 11.80 -22.25
CA ARG A 643 53.12 10.52 -22.65
C ARG A 643 53.67 9.70 -21.47
N SER A 644 53.77 10.31 -20.29
CA SER A 644 54.23 9.66 -19.06
C SER A 644 53.17 9.74 -17.95
N ASP A 645 53.38 9.06 -16.81
CA ASP A 645 52.42 9.12 -15.68
C ASP A 645 52.28 10.56 -15.16
N ILE A 646 51.13 11.15 -15.46
CA ILE A 646 50.81 12.55 -15.18
C ILE A 646 50.84 12.82 -13.67
N ARG A 647 50.56 11.81 -12.85
CA ARG A 647 50.61 11.90 -11.38
C ARG A 647 51.97 12.38 -10.87
N VAL A 648 53.07 11.88 -11.44
CA VAL A 648 54.44 12.25 -11.01
C VAL A 648 54.72 13.71 -11.33
N GLN A 649 54.27 14.18 -12.48
CA GLN A 649 54.42 15.57 -12.89
C GLN A 649 53.57 16.51 -12.02
N ILE A 650 52.34 16.12 -11.69
CA ILE A 650 51.46 16.88 -10.78
C ILE A 650 52.09 16.99 -9.38
N MET A 651 52.77 15.95 -8.89
CA MET A 651 53.49 16.00 -7.61
C MET A 651 54.65 17.01 -7.60
N ASN A 652 55.28 17.23 -8.75
CA ASN A 652 56.41 18.15 -8.89
C ASN A 652 55.96 19.59 -9.26
N LEU A 653 54.68 19.80 -9.58
CA LEU A 653 54.14 21.11 -9.90
C LEU A 653 54.07 21.99 -8.63
N GLU A 654 54.50 23.25 -8.70
CA GLU A 654 54.39 24.16 -7.55
C GLU A 654 52.92 24.45 -7.22
N ALA A 655 52.53 24.23 -5.97
CA ALA A 655 51.16 24.49 -5.54
C ALA A 655 50.78 25.99 -5.62
N LYS A 656 51.75 26.88 -5.37
CA LYS A 656 51.55 28.34 -5.43
C LYS A 656 51.67 28.81 -6.88
N GLY A 657 50.70 29.59 -7.36
CA GLY A 657 50.64 30.07 -8.75
C GLY A 657 49.93 29.12 -9.72
N ASN A 658 49.67 27.86 -9.31
CA ASN A 658 48.91 26.87 -10.08
C ASN A 658 47.57 26.52 -9.42
N GLU A 659 47.02 27.39 -8.57
CA GLU A 659 45.78 27.12 -7.82
C GLU A 659 44.61 26.79 -8.74
N LYS A 660 44.54 27.46 -9.89
CA LYS A 660 43.52 27.22 -10.91
C LYS A 660 43.63 25.84 -11.54
N PHE A 661 44.84 25.33 -11.79
CA PHE A 661 45.05 23.98 -12.31
C PHE A 661 44.42 22.93 -11.39
N PHE A 662 44.71 23.00 -10.09
CA PHE A 662 44.19 22.05 -9.11
C PHE A 662 42.68 22.16 -8.95
N ALA A 663 42.14 23.38 -8.94
CA ALA A 663 40.70 23.60 -8.90
C ALA A 663 39.99 22.99 -10.14
N ASP A 664 40.52 23.25 -11.33
CA ASP A 664 39.97 22.78 -12.61
C ASP A 664 40.11 21.25 -12.74
N PHE A 665 41.24 20.65 -12.31
CA PHE A 665 41.41 19.19 -12.29
C PHE A 665 40.36 18.52 -11.41
N ILE A 666 40.20 18.98 -10.17
CA ILE A 666 39.24 18.43 -9.21
C ILE A 666 37.81 18.56 -9.75
N PHE A 667 37.50 19.71 -10.35
CA PHE A 667 36.23 19.97 -11.00
C PHE A 667 35.95 18.99 -12.16
N PHE A 668 36.87 18.87 -13.12
CA PHE A 668 36.70 17.96 -14.26
C PHE A 668 36.67 16.49 -13.85
N PHE A 669 37.48 16.08 -12.87
CA PHE A 669 37.45 14.71 -12.35
C PHE A 669 36.09 14.38 -11.71
N ASN A 670 35.56 15.28 -10.89
CA ASN A 670 34.23 15.10 -10.31
C ASN A 670 33.13 15.04 -11.39
N LEU A 671 33.27 15.78 -12.50
CA LEU A 671 32.36 15.68 -13.65
C LEU A 671 32.48 14.33 -14.36
N VAL A 672 33.69 13.80 -14.58
CA VAL A 672 33.88 12.44 -15.13
C VAL A 672 33.15 11.41 -14.25
N CYS A 673 33.23 11.56 -12.92
CA CYS A 673 32.52 10.71 -11.97
C CYS A 673 30.98 10.87 -11.98
N GLN A 674 30.43 11.90 -12.64
CA GLN A 674 28.98 12.12 -12.70
C GLN A 674 28.30 11.17 -13.71
N ILE A 675 27.86 10.02 -13.23
CA ILE A 675 27.28 8.98 -14.10
C ILE A 675 25.88 9.30 -14.66
N ARG A 676 25.01 9.95 -13.86
CA ARG A 676 23.64 10.31 -14.26
C ARG A 676 23.61 11.74 -14.78
N ASN A 677 23.11 11.94 -15.99
CA ASN A 677 23.12 13.21 -16.70
C ASN A 677 21.72 13.57 -17.17
N THR A 678 21.44 14.87 -17.33
CA THR A 678 20.18 15.35 -17.87
C THR A 678 20.45 16.28 -19.04
N ASP A 679 19.94 15.92 -20.21
CA ASP A 679 20.00 16.75 -21.41
C ASP A 679 18.78 17.70 -21.44
N PRO A 680 18.98 19.02 -21.32
CA PRO A 680 17.88 19.99 -21.30
C PRO A 680 17.25 20.23 -22.68
N LEU A 681 17.86 19.77 -23.77
CA LEU A 681 17.32 19.94 -25.13
C LEU A 681 16.24 18.91 -25.45
N LYS A 682 16.14 17.86 -24.64
CA LYS A 682 15.09 16.84 -24.75
C LYS A 682 13.84 17.28 -24.01
N GLU A 683 12.68 16.84 -24.51
CA GLU A 683 11.40 17.13 -23.85
C GLU A 683 11.40 16.61 -22.41
N LYS A 684 10.69 17.34 -21.53
CA LYS A 684 10.43 16.91 -20.16
C LYS A 684 9.63 15.61 -20.27
N ASP A 685 10.25 14.46 -19.96
CA ASP A 685 9.76 13.07 -20.09
C ASP A 685 10.30 12.25 -21.29
N ASP A 686 11.20 12.77 -22.13
CA ASP A 686 11.94 11.93 -23.08
C ASP A 686 12.87 10.96 -22.30
N PRO A 687 12.74 9.63 -22.47
CA PRO A 687 13.61 8.65 -21.82
C PRO A 687 15.11 8.86 -22.10
N LEU A 688 15.45 9.49 -23.22
CA LEU A 688 16.83 9.82 -23.59
C LEU A 688 17.35 11.09 -22.90
N GLY A 689 16.46 11.91 -22.33
CA GLY A 689 16.80 13.15 -21.64
C GLY A 689 17.36 12.95 -20.22
N ASP A 690 17.18 11.78 -19.60
CA ASP A 690 17.77 11.42 -18.30
C ASP A 690 18.47 10.07 -18.39
N PHE A 691 19.79 10.09 -18.58
CA PHE A 691 20.55 8.90 -18.96
C PHE A 691 21.69 8.59 -17.99
N ILE A 692 22.10 7.33 -18.02
CA ILE A 692 23.27 6.80 -17.32
C ILE A 692 24.39 6.62 -18.34
N LEU A 693 25.53 7.28 -18.11
CA LEU A 693 26.74 7.11 -18.91
C LEU A 693 27.94 6.79 -18.00
N SER A 694 28.32 5.52 -17.97
CA SER A 694 29.43 5.01 -17.16
C SER A 694 30.78 5.54 -17.67
N PRO A 695 31.67 6.03 -16.79
CA PRO A 695 33.06 6.32 -17.13
C PRO A 695 33.96 5.08 -17.07
N VAL A 696 33.42 3.90 -16.80
CA VAL A 696 34.17 2.63 -16.74
C VAL A 696 33.88 1.82 -17.99
N ALA A 697 34.93 1.32 -18.65
CA ALA A 697 34.79 0.47 -19.82
C ALA A 697 33.91 -0.77 -19.50
N PRO A 698 32.94 -1.14 -20.36
CA PRO A 698 32.78 -0.71 -21.75
C PRO A 698 32.01 0.61 -21.98
N PHE A 699 31.77 1.42 -20.94
CA PHE A 699 31.06 2.71 -20.98
C PHE A 699 29.57 2.56 -21.26
N PHE A 700 28.87 1.81 -20.40
CA PHE A 700 27.43 1.65 -20.50
C PHE A 700 26.73 3.01 -20.70
N ASP A 701 25.97 3.12 -21.79
CA ASP A 701 25.14 4.27 -22.13
C ASP A 701 23.69 3.83 -22.24
N SER A 702 22.83 4.28 -21.33
CA SER A 702 21.43 3.86 -21.30
C SER A 702 20.64 4.28 -22.56
N ARG A 703 21.10 5.32 -23.27
CA ARG A 703 20.49 5.76 -24.55
C ARG A 703 20.64 4.71 -25.65
N LYS A 704 21.65 3.85 -25.52
CA LYS A 704 22.00 2.77 -26.45
C LYS A 704 22.16 1.44 -25.69
N ALA A 705 21.30 1.21 -24.70
CA ALA A 705 21.43 0.06 -23.79
C ALA A 705 21.54 -1.29 -24.52
N GLU A 706 20.88 -1.43 -25.67
CA GLU A 706 20.87 -2.65 -26.50
C GLU A 706 22.26 -3.02 -27.04
N ASP A 707 23.14 -2.03 -27.27
CA ASP A 707 24.52 -2.25 -27.73
C ASP A 707 25.38 -2.97 -26.67
N PHE A 708 24.95 -2.90 -25.40
CA PHE A 708 25.64 -3.49 -24.25
C PHE A 708 25.04 -4.83 -23.81
N GLY A 709 23.91 -5.23 -24.39
CA GLY A 709 23.20 -6.44 -24.05
C GLY A 709 21.69 -6.26 -24.02
N LYS A 710 20.97 -7.37 -23.99
CA LYS A 710 19.50 -7.36 -23.88
C LYS A 710 19.09 -7.07 -22.44
N ASN A 711 17.90 -6.48 -22.29
CA ASN A 711 17.21 -6.32 -21.01
C ASN A 711 18.00 -5.50 -19.98
N LEU A 712 18.59 -4.39 -20.43
CA LEU A 712 19.31 -3.41 -19.61
C LEU A 712 18.49 -2.12 -19.41
N PRO A 713 18.75 -1.35 -18.34
CA PRO A 713 18.02 -0.12 -18.07
C PRO A 713 18.15 0.93 -19.16
N LYS A 714 17.05 1.60 -19.52
CA LYS A 714 17.03 2.55 -20.65
C LYS A 714 17.21 4.02 -20.25
N ASN A 715 17.07 4.34 -18.97
CA ASN A 715 17.19 5.70 -18.44
C ASN A 715 17.57 5.67 -16.94
N GLY A 716 17.78 6.85 -16.36
CA GLY A 716 18.20 7.00 -14.96
C GLY A 716 17.22 6.49 -13.91
N ASP A 717 15.91 6.57 -14.17
CA ASP A 717 14.87 6.10 -13.23
C ASP A 717 14.60 4.60 -13.39
N ASP A 718 14.65 4.07 -14.62
CA ASP A 718 14.65 2.63 -14.90
C ASP A 718 15.83 1.94 -14.22
N ASN A 719 17.03 2.56 -14.25
CA ASN A 719 18.20 2.05 -13.55
C ASN A 719 17.99 2.02 -12.03
N GLY A 720 17.33 3.03 -11.47
CA GLY A 720 16.99 3.04 -10.05
C GLY A 720 16.04 1.90 -9.67
N ALA A 721 14.95 1.72 -10.42
CA ALA A 721 13.97 0.65 -10.18
C ALA A 721 14.60 -0.75 -10.37
N TYR A 722 15.41 -0.90 -11.40
CA TYR A 722 16.17 -2.11 -11.69
C TYR A 722 17.10 -2.50 -10.52
N ASN A 723 17.86 -1.55 -9.97
CA ASN A 723 18.78 -1.85 -8.87
C ASN A 723 18.05 -2.06 -7.53
N ILE A 724 16.88 -1.44 -7.32
CA ILE A 724 15.99 -1.80 -6.19
C ILE A 724 15.55 -3.26 -6.32
N ALA A 725 15.16 -3.69 -7.53
CA ALA A 725 14.79 -5.07 -7.79
C ALA A 725 15.98 -6.03 -7.56
N ARG A 726 17.19 -5.67 -7.99
CA ARG A 726 18.42 -6.45 -7.73
C ARG A 726 18.74 -6.63 -6.25
N LYS A 727 18.44 -5.64 -5.40
CA LYS A 727 18.53 -5.83 -3.94
C LYS A 727 17.53 -6.87 -3.43
N GLY A 728 16.42 -7.08 -4.12
CA GLY A 728 15.51 -8.19 -3.88
C GLY A 728 16.13 -9.57 -4.10
N ILE A 729 17.06 -9.71 -5.05
CA ILE A 729 17.80 -10.97 -5.26
C ILE A 729 18.61 -11.29 -4.01
N ILE A 730 19.35 -10.31 -3.47
CA ILE A 730 20.11 -10.46 -2.23
C ILE A 730 19.19 -10.85 -1.06
N ILE A 731 17.97 -10.30 -0.99
CA ILE A 731 16.99 -10.67 0.03
C ILE A 731 16.54 -12.14 -0.13
N LEU A 732 16.26 -12.59 -1.36
CA LEU A 732 15.91 -13.99 -1.63
C LEU A 732 17.05 -14.95 -1.31
N ASP A 733 18.29 -14.58 -1.64
CA ASP A 733 19.50 -15.36 -1.32
C ASP A 733 19.66 -15.50 0.20
N LYS A 734 19.41 -14.43 0.96
CA LYS A 734 19.45 -14.47 2.43
C LYS A 734 18.36 -15.34 3.04
N ILE A 735 17.14 -15.27 2.51
CA ILE A 735 16.03 -16.14 2.93
C ILE A 735 16.40 -17.61 2.69
N SER A 736 16.93 -17.91 1.51
CA SER A 736 17.38 -19.24 1.09
C SER A 736 18.49 -19.77 2.00
N ALA A 737 19.56 -18.99 2.18
CA ALA A 737 20.69 -19.35 3.05
C ALA A 737 20.27 -19.54 4.52
N PHE A 738 19.34 -18.73 5.02
CA PHE A 738 18.80 -18.91 6.38
C PHE A 738 18.04 -20.23 6.51
N LYS A 739 17.16 -20.55 5.55
CA LYS A 739 16.40 -21.80 5.57
C LYS A 739 17.32 -23.02 5.47
N GLU A 740 18.36 -22.98 4.65
CA GLU A 740 19.35 -24.04 4.54
C GLU A 740 20.09 -24.27 5.87
N LYS A 741 20.38 -23.20 6.60
CA LYS A 741 21.09 -23.25 7.88
C LYS A 741 20.19 -23.74 9.03
N GLU A 742 18.97 -23.22 9.13
CA GLU A 742 18.08 -23.41 10.29
C GLU A 742 16.93 -24.40 10.04
N GLY A 743 16.80 -24.93 8.82
CA GLY A 743 15.75 -25.87 8.39
C GLY A 743 14.37 -25.23 8.16
N SER A 744 14.12 -24.02 8.67
CA SER A 744 12.89 -23.25 8.46
C SER A 744 13.10 -21.75 8.60
N CYS A 745 12.22 -20.93 8.02
CA CYS A 745 12.25 -19.47 8.17
C CYS A 745 11.53 -18.94 9.43
N LYS A 746 11.21 -19.80 10.40
CA LYS A 746 10.39 -19.42 11.58
C LYS A 746 11.00 -18.29 12.42
N ASP A 747 12.31 -18.35 12.63
CA ASP A 747 13.06 -17.41 13.48
C ASP A 747 13.72 -16.27 12.69
N LEU A 748 13.45 -16.17 11.39
CA LEU A 748 14.00 -15.14 10.52
C LEU A 748 13.48 -13.76 10.94
N LYS A 749 14.40 -12.86 11.31
CA LYS A 749 14.08 -11.48 11.71
C LYS A 749 14.36 -10.53 10.56
N TRP A 750 13.71 -9.36 10.61
CA TRP A 750 13.94 -8.30 9.62
C TRP A 750 15.42 -7.86 9.54
N GLY A 751 16.16 -7.96 10.64
CA GLY A 751 17.59 -7.63 10.68
C GLY A 751 18.43 -8.57 9.81
N ASP A 752 18.00 -9.82 9.66
CA ASP A 752 18.67 -10.83 8.83
C ASP A 752 18.47 -10.54 7.34
N LEU A 753 17.40 -9.82 6.98
CA LEU A 753 17.10 -9.40 5.60
C LEU A 753 17.73 -8.05 5.22
N TYR A 754 18.45 -7.41 6.14
CA TYR A 754 19.08 -6.12 5.90
C TYR A 754 20.18 -6.24 4.82
N VAL A 755 20.10 -5.45 3.76
CA VAL A 755 21.15 -5.37 2.73
C VAL A 755 22.12 -4.24 3.06
N SER A 756 23.35 -4.59 3.43
CA SER A 756 24.41 -3.63 3.72
C SER A 756 24.95 -2.99 2.42
N GLN A 757 25.62 -1.85 2.56
CA GLN A 757 26.26 -1.19 1.41
C GLN A 757 27.39 -2.05 0.82
N SER A 758 28.17 -2.73 1.66
CA SER A 758 29.26 -3.60 1.23
C SER A 758 28.74 -4.82 0.48
N GLU A 759 27.64 -5.41 0.96
CA GLU A 759 26.95 -6.52 0.29
C GLU A 759 26.40 -6.08 -1.07
N TRP A 760 25.72 -4.93 -1.12
CA TRP A 760 25.20 -4.37 -2.36
C TRP A 760 26.32 -4.12 -3.39
N ASP A 761 27.38 -3.43 -2.99
CA ASP A 761 28.50 -3.12 -3.88
C ASP A 761 29.18 -4.42 -4.37
N THR A 762 29.38 -5.40 -3.48
CA THR A 762 29.96 -6.71 -3.83
C THR A 762 29.09 -7.45 -4.84
N PHE A 763 27.78 -7.53 -4.61
CA PHE A 763 26.83 -8.14 -5.53
C PHE A 763 26.80 -7.43 -6.87
N ALA A 764 26.71 -6.08 -6.85
CA ALA A 764 26.59 -5.29 -8.06
C ALA A 764 27.83 -5.41 -8.97
N GLN A 765 29.00 -5.62 -8.37
CA GLN A 765 30.30 -5.79 -9.05
C GLN A 765 30.52 -7.21 -9.62
N MET A 766 29.73 -8.20 -9.21
CA MET A 766 29.89 -9.56 -9.75
C MET A 766 29.48 -9.55 -11.23
N ARG A 767 30.38 -10.04 -12.10
CA ARG A 767 30.08 -10.14 -13.53
C ARG A 767 28.90 -11.07 -13.72
N ARG A 768 27.96 -10.68 -14.59
CA ARG A 768 26.91 -11.59 -15.07
C ARG A 768 27.61 -12.79 -15.71
N GLU A 769 27.38 -13.99 -15.19
CA GLU A 769 27.76 -15.21 -15.88
C GLU A 769 26.90 -15.29 -17.15
N THR A 770 27.42 -14.73 -18.24
CA THR A 770 26.90 -15.01 -19.57
C THR A 770 27.36 -16.42 -19.90
N LYS A 771 26.51 -17.42 -19.63
CA LYS A 771 26.65 -18.71 -20.30
C LYS A 771 26.62 -18.42 -21.80
N LYS A 772 27.77 -18.53 -22.44
CA LYS A 772 27.91 -18.50 -23.90
C LYS A 772 27.07 -19.58 -24.54
#